data_AF-A0A5B7XWP1-F1
#
_entry.id   AF-A0A5B7XWP1-F1
#
_cell.length_a   1.000
_cell.length_b   1.000
_cell.length_c   1.000
_cell.angle_alpha   90.00
_cell.angle_beta   90.00
_cell.angle_gamma   90.00
#
_symmetry.space_group_name_H-M   'P 1'
#
loop_
_entity.id
_entity.type
_entity.pdbx_description
1 polymer ?
#
loop_
_entity_poly.entity_id
_entity_poly.type
_entity_poly.pdbx_seq_one_letter_code
_entity_poly.pdbx_strand_id
1 'polypeptide(L)'
;MWCKKEETKTKSIEKDKTSTVSKPTPSPKPAPVTTPKTTPKTEKPVVKTSEGGTPTNPKPNTTPTPPVDNNTPVAMPAPAPVTKPSPVPPTDNNMPAPAVDVTPKPKKETENPKTSEETKPKSTESANQTPPTTSSETTPPTNVKPNPVNSIPAEDTELTTARNELKKLLEAKNSELNNYSDTKYQEIKTTLETAYSTADAKKESTSKDDLKSAKTTLEQSIEKAKADKTKKDIELAKNALKALLDKKDEKLAEFNDPADSKYTLNAVKKTLEDAYATAKAVYDKQNATAAELTNANHPLENAILEANTAKLELTNLYNETRNSLLSRFNKMFEYKRFQGINDVLFDKYNEAAVAFYNEGNKLDKTKLTEVKTKITEALAQAEETKKTALELTTSAEKTRIINFSQMNASRQNNSADNTIDGNINLSIPFFGGTDGRGAVGKDAEIKYHFSKPTNIKSVRLHQYITSGHTEVLWKISVYGQEPNGNWVSLGTITAENQDDATLKASENKKVELSTENQAKKFKTITIKSYDTTKKWWGIRDVEIKDTNDKRVFIETPVVVSTIDYPTDYLYEEVLKYKDEAPAGKEYKVENLFDNSDETFNTYRHHNKDKNIVYNNDKLYMDFMKPINIHSIKVKQDALLKLKDMKIILTTNDDKKVEHTFNSVEKDVNYNLSSDDAKKTYKRIEIVSASDSTGFWQLNEVEIL
;
A
#
# COMPACT_ATOMS: atom_id res chain seq x y z
N MET A 1 22.71 -63.57 -23.37
CA MET A 1 21.35 -62.99 -23.29
C MET A 1 21.44 -61.63 -22.59
N TRP A 2 20.33 -60.88 -22.47
CA TRP A 2 20.29 -59.52 -21.91
C TRP A 2 20.77 -59.45 -20.43
N CYS A 3 21.19 -58.30 -19.88
CA CYS A 3 20.92 -56.91 -20.31
C CYS A 3 22.17 -56.09 -20.67
N LYS A 4 21.99 -55.06 -21.52
CA LYS A 4 22.98 -54.01 -21.78
C LYS A 4 22.81 -52.83 -20.81
N LYS A 5 23.92 -52.30 -20.31
CA LYS A 5 24.12 -50.85 -20.18
C LYS A 5 24.92 -50.39 -21.40
N GLU A 6 24.61 -49.22 -21.95
CA GLU A 6 25.63 -48.25 -22.37
C GLU A 6 24.98 -46.90 -22.73
N GLU A 7 25.73 -45.82 -22.52
CA GLU A 7 25.41 -44.48 -23.00
C GLU A 7 25.82 -44.35 -24.48
N THR A 8 25.36 -43.32 -25.19
CA THR A 8 26.07 -42.89 -26.42
C THR A 8 25.86 -41.41 -26.71
N LYS A 9 26.91 -40.74 -27.20
CA LYS A 9 26.91 -39.31 -27.55
C LYS A 9 26.63 -39.10 -29.05
N THR A 10 25.91 -38.01 -29.34
CA THR A 10 26.04 -37.13 -30.54
C THR A 10 26.01 -37.75 -31.95
N LYS A 11 25.08 -37.27 -32.80
CA LYS A 11 25.37 -36.19 -33.77
C LYS A 11 24.09 -35.64 -34.45
N SER A 12 24.23 -34.47 -35.07
CA SER A 12 23.18 -33.71 -35.76
C SER A 12 23.00 -34.11 -37.23
N ILE A 13 21.86 -33.76 -37.84
CA ILE A 13 21.71 -33.41 -39.27
C ILE A 13 20.35 -32.72 -39.51
N GLU A 14 20.33 -31.76 -40.47
CA GLU A 14 19.25 -31.12 -41.27
C GLU A 14 17.81 -30.95 -40.68
N LYS A 15 17.13 -29.78 -40.74
CA LYS A 15 16.68 -28.95 -41.89
C LYS A 15 15.84 -29.73 -42.92
N ASP A 16 14.64 -29.33 -43.33
CA ASP A 16 14.28 -28.02 -43.90
C ASP A 16 12.74 -27.81 -43.93
N LYS A 17 12.27 -26.77 -44.65
CA LYS A 17 10.87 -26.44 -45.04
C LYS A 17 10.01 -25.66 -44.04
N THR A 18 10.29 -24.37 -43.93
CA THR A 18 9.23 -23.33 -43.84
C THR A 18 8.92 -22.76 -45.23
N SER A 19 7.70 -22.28 -45.45
CA SER A 19 7.23 -21.77 -46.74
C SER A 19 7.59 -20.30 -46.99
N THR A 20 7.70 -19.93 -48.27
CA THR A 20 8.17 -18.62 -48.74
C THR A 20 7.08 -17.54 -48.71
N VAL A 21 7.41 -16.37 -48.15
CA VAL A 21 6.77 -15.07 -48.49
C VAL A 21 7.89 -14.04 -48.73
N SER A 22 7.66 -13.11 -49.67
CA SER A 22 8.72 -12.32 -50.32
C SER A 22 9.34 -11.21 -49.46
N LYS A 23 10.65 -11.01 -49.65
CA LYS A 23 11.43 -9.90 -49.08
C LYS A 23 11.35 -8.66 -49.98
N PRO A 24 11.04 -7.45 -49.46
CA PRO A 24 11.07 -6.23 -50.25
C PRO A 24 12.51 -5.78 -50.54
N THR A 25 12.74 -5.22 -51.73
CA THR A 25 14.03 -4.66 -52.17
C THR A 25 14.29 -3.29 -51.51
N PRO A 26 15.52 -2.99 -51.07
CA PRO A 26 15.85 -1.66 -50.56
C PRO A 26 15.89 -0.61 -51.69
N SER A 27 15.19 0.51 -51.52
CA SER A 27 15.26 1.66 -52.42
C SER A 27 16.62 2.38 -52.33
N PRO A 28 17.11 3.00 -53.42
CA PRO A 28 18.41 3.65 -53.45
C PRO A 28 18.46 4.94 -52.60
N LYS A 29 19.63 5.20 -52.03
CA LYS A 29 19.95 6.40 -51.23
C LYS A 29 20.07 7.64 -52.13
N PRO A 30 19.36 8.76 -51.84
CA PRO A 30 19.56 10.02 -52.58
C PRO A 30 20.99 10.57 -52.45
N ALA A 31 21.48 11.18 -53.52
CA ALA A 31 22.76 11.91 -53.54
C ALA A 31 22.62 13.30 -52.87
N PRO A 32 23.71 13.92 -52.39
CA PRO A 32 23.65 15.25 -51.77
C PRO A 32 23.41 16.34 -52.82
N VAL A 33 22.43 17.21 -52.60
CA VAL A 33 22.22 18.42 -53.42
C VAL A 33 23.00 19.57 -52.79
N THR A 34 23.92 20.16 -53.55
CA THR A 34 24.70 21.33 -53.15
C THR A 34 23.90 22.63 -53.31
N THR A 35 23.68 23.37 -52.23
CA THR A 35 23.10 24.72 -52.28
C THR A 35 24.20 25.78 -52.52
N PRO A 36 23.96 26.80 -53.37
CA PRO A 36 24.89 27.91 -53.57
C PRO A 36 25.06 28.80 -52.33
N LYS A 37 26.22 29.47 -52.26
CA LYS A 37 26.64 30.31 -51.13
C LYS A 37 26.55 31.79 -51.51
N THR A 38 25.68 32.56 -50.83
CA THR A 38 25.59 34.03 -51.00
C THR A 38 25.54 34.74 -49.65
N THR A 39 26.53 35.61 -49.41
CA THR A 39 26.62 36.54 -48.28
C THR A 39 25.71 37.77 -48.46
N PRO A 40 25.31 38.48 -47.39
CA PRO A 40 24.26 39.49 -47.45
C PRO A 40 24.75 40.88 -47.92
N LYS A 41 23.79 41.73 -48.32
CA LYS A 41 23.95 43.17 -48.43
C LYS A 41 22.81 43.92 -47.73
N THR A 42 23.15 45.04 -47.13
CA THR A 42 22.28 46.00 -46.43
C THR A 42 21.64 46.98 -47.39
N GLU A 43 20.41 47.44 -47.11
CA GLU A 43 19.96 48.78 -47.52
C GLU A 43 18.82 49.31 -46.61
N LYS A 44 18.44 50.58 -46.79
CA LYS A 44 17.64 51.39 -45.83
C LYS A 44 16.18 51.63 -46.30
N PRO A 45 15.26 52.05 -45.40
CA PRO A 45 13.84 52.15 -45.71
C PRO A 45 13.47 53.40 -46.52
N VAL A 46 12.33 53.35 -47.23
CA VAL A 46 11.73 54.47 -47.97
C VAL A 46 10.25 54.61 -47.62
N VAL A 47 9.80 55.85 -47.45
CA VAL A 47 8.42 56.24 -47.09
C VAL A 47 7.51 56.28 -48.33
N LYS A 48 6.22 55.97 -48.16
CA LYS A 48 5.15 56.51 -49.02
C LYS A 48 3.96 57.03 -48.19
N THR A 49 3.21 57.94 -48.79
CA THR A 49 2.33 58.92 -48.15
C THR A 49 0.83 58.63 -48.29
N SER A 50 0.03 59.40 -47.56
CA SER A 50 -1.43 59.41 -47.51
C SER A 50 -2.10 60.14 -48.67
N GLU A 51 -3.33 59.73 -49.00
CA GLU A 51 -4.52 60.53 -49.43
C GLU A 51 -5.63 59.54 -49.85
N GLY A 52 -6.94 59.80 -49.74
CA GLY A 52 -7.71 60.87 -49.11
C GLY A 52 -9.21 60.76 -49.50
N GLY A 53 -10.17 61.06 -48.60
CA GLY A 53 -11.61 61.08 -48.98
C GLY A 53 -12.65 60.92 -47.86
N THR A 54 -13.33 62.01 -47.52
CA THR A 54 -14.60 62.11 -46.74
C THR A 54 -15.62 62.88 -47.61
N PRO A 55 -16.97 62.81 -47.40
CA PRO A 55 -17.71 63.22 -46.18
C PRO A 55 -18.89 62.25 -45.84
N THR A 56 -19.89 62.46 -44.97
CA THR A 56 -20.53 63.64 -44.32
C THR A 56 -20.93 63.40 -42.84
N ASN A 57 -21.47 64.43 -42.17
CA ASN A 57 -21.86 64.51 -40.74
C ASN A 57 -23.31 65.08 -40.65
N PRO A 58 -24.09 64.89 -39.56
CA PRO A 58 -24.10 65.90 -38.48
C PRO A 58 -24.39 65.41 -37.02
N LYS A 59 -23.58 65.94 -36.07
CA LYS A 59 -23.87 66.64 -34.77
C LYS A 59 -25.35 66.84 -34.29
N PRO A 60 -25.65 67.20 -32.99
CA PRO A 60 -24.78 67.88 -31.99
C PRO A 60 -24.89 67.53 -30.46
N ASN A 61 -23.89 67.98 -29.68
CA ASN A 61 -23.93 68.42 -28.25
C ASN A 61 -24.35 67.43 -27.12
N THR A 62 -24.08 67.67 -25.81
CA THR A 62 -23.50 68.80 -25.03
C THR A 62 -22.35 68.38 -24.09
N THR A 63 -21.61 69.37 -23.55
CA THR A 63 -20.63 69.22 -22.44
C THR A 63 -21.24 69.62 -21.08
N PRO A 64 -20.79 69.03 -19.95
CA PRO A 64 -20.62 69.79 -18.70
C PRO A 64 -19.23 69.61 -18.04
N THR A 65 -18.93 70.49 -17.07
CA THR A 65 -17.64 70.66 -16.34
C THR A 65 -17.49 69.77 -15.09
N PRO A 66 -16.27 69.67 -14.49
CA PRO A 66 -15.99 68.75 -13.38
C PRO A 66 -16.18 69.35 -11.96
N PRO A 67 -16.39 68.51 -10.92
CA PRO A 67 -16.07 68.82 -9.53
C PRO A 67 -14.57 68.50 -9.26
N VAL A 68 -13.74 69.35 -8.61
CA VAL A 68 -13.83 70.04 -7.31
C VAL A 68 -13.37 69.15 -6.14
N ASP A 69 -12.23 69.52 -5.54
CA ASP A 69 -11.72 69.00 -4.26
C ASP A 69 -12.69 69.29 -3.12
N ASN A 70 -12.77 68.38 -2.14
CA ASN A 70 -13.19 68.76 -0.79
C ASN A 70 -12.60 67.81 0.26
N ASN A 71 -12.01 68.39 1.30
CA ASN A 71 -11.51 67.69 2.48
C ASN A 71 -12.61 67.59 3.56
N THR A 72 -12.31 66.85 4.64
CA THR A 72 -13.12 66.69 5.88
C THR A 72 -14.10 65.50 5.83
N PRO A 73 -14.16 64.62 6.85
CA PRO A 73 -14.71 63.27 6.70
C PRO A 73 -16.22 63.15 6.95
N VAL A 74 -16.86 62.24 6.23
CA VAL A 74 -18.23 61.76 6.53
C VAL A 74 -18.14 60.64 7.56
N ALA A 75 -18.93 60.73 8.65
CA ALA A 75 -18.96 59.72 9.69
C ALA A 75 -19.63 58.42 9.21
N MET A 76 -19.04 57.27 9.54
CA MET A 76 -19.70 55.97 9.37
C MET A 76 -20.92 55.85 10.30
N PRO A 77 -22.02 55.22 9.86
CA PRO A 77 -23.08 54.80 10.78
C PRO A 77 -22.53 53.77 11.77
N ALA A 78 -22.97 53.83 13.03
CA ALA A 78 -22.52 52.90 14.06
C ALA A 78 -22.98 51.46 13.77
N PRO A 79 -22.11 50.44 13.95
CA PRO A 79 -22.53 49.06 13.84
C PRO A 79 -23.53 48.69 14.95
N ALA A 80 -24.46 47.78 14.63
CA ALA A 80 -25.42 47.26 15.60
C ALA A 80 -24.71 46.57 16.79
N PRO A 81 -25.29 46.60 18.01
CA PRO A 81 -24.64 46.07 19.20
C PRO A 81 -24.44 44.55 19.09
N VAL A 82 -23.18 44.12 19.09
CA VAL A 82 -22.80 42.70 19.12
C VAL A 82 -23.24 42.09 20.45
N THR A 83 -24.08 41.07 20.40
CA THR A 83 -24.49 40.31 21.58
C THR A 83 -23.30 39.54 22.15
N LYS A 84 -22.90 39.92 23.37
CA LYS A 84 -21.76 39.35 24.10
C LYS A 84 -22.07 37.92 24.57
N PRO A 85 -21.30 36.89 24.18
CA PRO A 85 -21.37 35.58 24.82
C PRO A 85 -20.91 35.68 26.28
N SER A 86 -21.69 35.10 27.21
CA SER A 86 -21.25 34.94 28.60
C SER A 86 -20.22 33.79 28.71
N PRO A 87 -19.25 33.87 29.62
CA PRO A 87 -18.27 32.82 29.82
C PRO A 87 -18.91 31.58 30.48
N VAL A 88 -18.42 30.40 30.10
CA VAL A 88 -18.73 29.10 30.72
C VAL A 88 -17.41 28.49 31.24
N PRO A 89 -17.38 27.79 32.39
CA PRO A 89 -16.13 27.42 33.06
C PRO A 89 -15.33 26.33 32.32
N PRO A 90 -14.04 26.11 32.67
CA PRO A 90 -13.31 24.94 32.20
C PRO A 90 -13.93 23.66 32.79
N THR A 91 -14.04 22.62 31.96
CA THR A 91 -14.39 21.26 32.37
C THR A 91 -13.28 20.28 31.97
N ASP A 92 -13.08 19.28 32.82
CA ASP A 92 -11.95 18.37 32.77
C ASP A 92 -11.91 17.41 31.57
N ASN A 93 -10.75 16.77 31.44
CA ASN A 93 -10.51 15.63 30.56
C ASN A 93 -11.62 14.56 30.67
N ASN A 94 -12.37 14.34 29.57
CA ASN A 94 -12.72 13.03 29.01
C ASN A 94 -13.89 13.14 28.01
N MET A 95 -13.67 12.80 26.73
CA MET A 95 -14.71 12.26 25.85
C MET A 95 -14.12 11.18 24.93
N PRO A 96 -14.95 10.23 24.43
CA PRO A 96 -14.48 8.88 24.12
C PRO A 96 -14.28 8.59 22.63
N ALA A 97 -13.59 7.48 22.34
CA ALA A 97 -13.59 6.85 21.04
C ALA A 97 -14.97 6.21 20.70
N PRO A 98 -15.34 6.10 19.42
CA PRO A 98 -16.57 5.41 19.00
C PRO A 98 -16.50 3.90 19.28
N ALA A 99 -17.67 3.29 19.50
CA ALA A 99 -17.77 1.90 19.94
C ALA A 99 -17.53 0.86 18.83
N VAL A 100 -17.01 -0.29 19.23
CA VAL A 100 -17.03 -1.56 18.46
C VAL A 100 -17.78 -2.59 19.31
N ASP A 101 -18.58 -3.44 18.67
CA ASP A 101 -19.52 -4.34 19.37
C ASP A 101 -18.84 -5.57 20.02
N VAL A 102 -19.59 -6.26 20.88
CA VAL A 102 -19.07 -7.01 22.03
C VAL A 102 -18.86 -8.50 21.76
N THR A 103 -17.71 -9.02 22.20
CA THR A 103 -17.60 -10.41 22.71
C THR A 103 -16.84 -10.42 24.05
N PRO A 104 -17.35 -11.11 25.10
CA PRO A 104 -16.78 -11.00 26.44
C PRO A 104 -15.62 -11.98 26.69
N LYS A 105 -14.57 -11.51 27.39
CA LYS A 105 -13.52 -12.36 27.96
C LYS A 105 -13.59 -12.32 29.50
N PRO A 106 -13.50 -13.46 30.21
CA PRO A 106 -13.70 -13.47 31.67
C PRO A 106 -12.63 -12.74 32.48
N LYS A 107 -12.98 -12.38 33.73
CA LYS A 107 -12.06 -11.83 34.73
C LYS A 107 -10.92 -12.79 35.06
N LYS A 108 -9.80 -12.21 35.51
CA LYS A 108 -8.70 -12.91 36.17
C LYS A 108 -8.76 -12.62 37.67
N GLU A 109 -8.97 -13.65 38.49
CA GLU A 109 -8.61 -13.63 39.91
C GLU A 109 -7.27 -14.34 40.11
N THR A 110 -6.66 -14.17 41.29
CA THR A 110 -5.31 -14.69 41.59
C THR A 110 -5.20 -14.94 43.08
N GLU A 111 -5.00 -16.18 43.50
CA GLU A 111 -4.00 -16.57 44.50
C GLU A 111 -3.83 -18.11 44.62
N ASN A 112 -2.89 -18.55 45.47
CA ASN A 112 -2.29 -19.88 45.43
C ASN A 112 -3.10 -20.98 46.17
N PRO A 113 -3.09 -22.23 45.67
CA PRO A 113 -3.25 -23.42 46.50
C PRO A 113 -1.91 -23.92 47.06
N LYS A 114 -1.93 -24.52 48.25
CA LYS A 114 -0.88 -25.42 48.75
C LYS A 114 -1.45 -26.86 48.86
N THR A 115 -0.52 -27.82 48.77
CA THR A 115 -0.55 -29.23 49.22
C THR A 115 -1.58 -29.59 50.31
N SER A 116 -2.13 -30.82 50.39
CA SER A 116 -1.49 -32.12 50.10
C SER A 116 -2.48 -33.28 49.76
N GLU A 117 -1.92 -34.40 49.23
CA GLU A 117 -2.35 -35.82 49.40
C GLU A 117 -3.79 -36.26 48.97
N GLU A 118 -4.20 -37.54 48.87
CA GLU A 118 -3.62 -38.84 48.42
C GLU A 118 -4.85 -39.78 48.17
N THR A 119 -4.89 -40.77 47.25
CA THR A 119 -4.05 -41.05 46.06
C THR A 119 -4.80 -41.91 45.03
N LYS A 120 -4.13 -42.27 43.92
CA LYS A 120 -4.65 -43.08 42.79
C LYS A 120 -4.11 -44.52 42.81
N PRO A 121 -4.86 -45.52 42.32
CA PRO A 121 -4.27 -46.69 41.66
C PRO A 121 -4.47 -46.65 40.13
N LYS A 122 -3.48 -47.16 39.39
CA LYS A 122 -3.43 -47.21 37.91
C LYS A 122 -3.36 -48.68 37.46
N SER A 123 -3.98 -48.99 36.33
CA SER A 123 -3.84 -50.27 35.64
C SER A 123 -2.38 -50.61 35.29
N THR A 124 -2.02 -51.89 35.40
CA THR A 124 -1.09 -52.56 34.47
C THR A 124 -1.39 -54.07 34.41
N GLU A 125 -0.84 -54.74 33.38
CA GLU A 125 -1.19 -56.11 32.94
C GLU A 125 -0.48 -57.26 33.68
N SER A 126 -0.85 -58.49 33.31
CA SER A 126 -0.36 -59.75 33.86
C SER A 126 1.13 -60.05 33.61
N ALA A 127 1.70 -60.87 34.49
CA ALA A 127 2.75 -61.83 34.15
C ALA A 127 2.30 -63.24 34.62
N ASN A 128 2.87 -64.28 34.03
CA ASN A 128 2.41 -65.68 34.14
C ASN A 128 3.30 -66.53 35.07
N GLN A 129 2.85 -67.78 35.34
CA GLN A 129 3.54 -68.95 35.90
C GLN A 129 3.23 -69.32 37.37
N THR A 130 3.41 -70.62 37.65
CA THR A 130 2.76 -71.38 38.74
C THR A 130 3.76 -72.38 39.37
N PRO A 131 3.37 -73.24 40.34
CA PRO A 131 3.73 -73.19 41.77
C PRO A 131 4.97 -74.07 42.12
N PRO A 132 5.27 -74.33 43.42
CA PRO A 132 4.69 -75.54 44.05
C PRO A 132 4.35 -75.46 45.57
N THR A 133 3.52 -76.42 46.01
CA THR A 133 3.37 -77.15 47.31
C THR A 133 4.11 -76.70 48.60
N THR A 134 3.66 -76.96 49.85
CA THR A 134 2.97 -78.15 50.44
C THR A 134 2.09 -77.85 51.68
N SER A 135 1.23 -78.83 52.01
CA SER A 135 0.52 -79.29 53.23
C SER A 135 1.01 -78.85 54.65
N SER A 136 0.30 -79.09 55.79
CA SER A 136 -0.72 -80.12 56.13
C SER A 136 -1.71 -79.74 57.26
N GLU A 137 -2.89 -80.39 57.27
CA GLU A 137 -3.70 -80.99 58.40
C GLU A 137 -4.05 -80.14 59.67
N THR A 138 -5.08 -80.43 60.49
CA THR A 138 -5.87 -81.69 60.73
C THR A 138 -7.33 -81.40 61.17
N THR A 139 -8.21 -82.43 61.14
CA THR A 139 -9.66 -82.47 61.50
C THR A 139 -9.93 -83.57 62.58
N PRO A 140 -11.17 -84.01 62.94
CA PRO A 140 -12.55 -83.56 62.63
C PRO A 140 -13.27 -82.93 63.86
N PRO A 141 -14.17 -83.52 64.71
CA PRO A 141 -14.92 -84.81 64.73
C PRO A 141 -16.47 -84.73 64.94
N THR A 142 -17.21 -85.70 64.37
CA THR A 142 -18.50 -86.32 64.86
C THR A 142 -19.80 -85.48 65.07
N ASN A 143 -21.04 -86.00 64.92
CA ASN A 143 -21.61 -87.20 64.25
C ASN A 143 -23.19 -87.14 64.27
N VAL A 144 -23.82 -88.13 63.60
CA VAL A 144 -25.18 -88.69 63.76
C VAL A 144 -26.21 -88.39 62.65
N LYS A 145 -26.96 -89.44 62.28
CA LYS A 145 -27.95 -89.57 61.19
C LYS A 145 -29.28 -90.04 61.80
N PRO A 146 -30.44 -89.68 61.23
CA PRO A 146 -31.25 -90.73 60.58
C PRO A 146 -31.92 -90.30 59.26
N ASN A 147 -32.31 -91.30 58.47
CA ASN A 147 -33.24 -91.22 57.31
C ASN A 147 -34.52 -91.99 57.74
N PRO A 148 -35.72 -91.87 57.11
CA PRO A 148 -35.89 -92.27 55.69
C PRO A 148 -37.08 -91.64 54.90
N VAL A 149 -37.27 -92.05 53.63
CA VAL A 149 -38.47 -91.87 52.75
C VAL A 149 -38.79 -90.39 52.40
N ASN A 150 -38.98 -89.95 51.14
CA ASN A 150 -39.66 -90.57 49.99
C ASN A 150 -39.11 -90.09 48.62
N SER A 151 -39.59 -90.65 47.50
CA SER A 151 -39.06 -90.38 46.14
C SER A 151 -40.07 -89.77 45.15
N ILE A 152 -39.79 -88.56 44.63
CA ILE A 152 -40.21 -88.09 43.28
C ILE A 152 -39.08 -87.21 42.68
N PRO A 153 -39.14 -86.79 41.40
CA PRO A 153 -38.11 -87.10 40.41
C PRO A 153 -36.95 -86.10 40.37
N ALA A 154 -35.89 -86.47 39.63
CA ALA A 154 -34.92 -85.50 39.15
C ALA A 154 -35.53 -84.68 37.98
N GLU A 155 -35.95 -83.44 38.23
CA GLU A 155 -35.96 -82.44 37.16
C GLU A 155 -34.52 -82.25 36.65
N ASP A 156 -34.32 -82.33 35.34
CA ASP A 156 -32.99 -82.31 34.72
C ASP A 156 -32.22 -81.05 35.15
N THR A 157 -31.12 -81.25 35.87
CA THR A 157 -30.30 -80.15 36.39
C THR A 157 -29.71 -79.31 35.25
N GLU A 158 -29.47 -79.90 34.07
CA GLU A 158 -29.08 -79.13 32.89
C GLU A 158 -30.23 -78.31 32.30
N LEU A 159 -31.49 -78.75 32.41
CA LEU A 159 -32.66 -77.97 31.96
C LEU A 159 -32.80 -76.70 32.81
N THR A 160 -32.67 -76.84 34.14
CA THR A 160 -32.69 -75.71 35.07
C THR A 160 -31.50 -74.76 34.86
N THR A 161 -30.30 -75.29 34.61
CA THR A 161 -29.14 -74.45 34.23
C THR A 161 -29.40 -73.71 32.92
N ALA A 162 -29.82 -74.37 31.84
CA ALA A 162 -30.08 -73.74 30.55
C ALA A 162 -31.18 -72.66 30.64
N ARG A 163 -32.20 -72.88 31.48
CA ARG A 163 -33.26 -71.90 31.76
C ARG A 163 -32.72 -70.66 32.46
N ASN A 164 -31.86 -70.83 33.46
CA ASN A 164 -31.25 -69.74 34.21
C ASN A 164 -30.23 -68.95 33.37
N GLU A 165 -29.45 -69.62 32.52
CA GLU A 165 -28.54 -68.96 31.57
C GLU A 165 -29.29 -68.08 30.56
N LEU A 166 -30.41 -68.57 30.01
CA LEU A 166 -31.24 -67.78 29.10
C LEU A 166 -31.88 -66.58 29.81
N LYS A 167 -32.41 -66.75 31.02
CA LYS A 167 -32.99 -65.64 31.81
C LYS A 167 -31.96 -64.55 32.11
N LYS A 168 -30.73 -64.93 32.52
CA LYS A 168 -29.62 -63.99 32.73
C LYS A 168 -29.23 -63.22 31.46
N LEU A 169 -29.36 -63.83 30.28
CA LEU A 169 -29.11 -63.14 29.01
C LEU A 169 -30.24 -62.17 28.63
N LEU A 170 -31.49 -62.51 28.96
CA LEU A 170 -32.67 -61.65 28.77
C LEU A 170 -32.67 -60.43 29.70
N GLU A 171 -32.19 -60.56 30.94
CA GLU A 171 -32.03 -59.45 31.89
C GLU A 171 -31.18 -58.29 31.33
N ALA A 172 -30.22 -58.59 30.45
CA ALA A 172 -29.40 -57.58 29.79
C ALA A 172 -30.12 -56.77 28.70
N LYS A 173 -31.35 -57.15 28.28
CA LYS A 173 -32.09 -56.57 27.12
C LYS A 173 -32.02 -55.04 27.07
N ASN A 174 -32.41 -54.37 28.16
CA ASN A 174 -32.53 -52.92 28.18
C ASN A 174 -31.17 -52.21 28.14
N SER A 175 -30.12 -52.84 28.71
CA SER A 175 -28.77 -52.28 28.67
C SER A 175 -28.16 -52.42 27.28
N GLU A 176 -28.31 -53.59 26.64
CA GLU A 176 -27.75 -53.82 25.31
C GLU A 176 -28.51 -53.02 24.24
N LEU A 177 -29.85 -52.98 24.25
CA LEU A 177 -30.63 -52.18 23.30
C LEU A 177 -30.33 -50.67 23.39
N ASN A 178 -29.89 -50.17 24.55
CA ASN A 178 -29.51 -48.76 24.71
C ASN A 178 -28.23 -48.40 23.91
N ASN A 179 -27.36 -49.36 23.61
CA ASN A 179 -26.17 -49.16 22.76
C ASN A 179 -26.52 -48.81 21.30
N TYR A 180 -27.77 -49.06 20.89
CA TYR A 180 -28.32 -48.83 19.55
C TYR A 180 -29.46 -47.80 19.56
N SER A 181 -29.52 -46.95 20.59
CA SER A 181 -30.58 -45.95 20.81
C SER A 181 -30.59 -44.80 19.80
N ASP A 182 -29.43 -44.45 19.22
CA ASP A 182 -29.25 -43.41 18.21
C ASP A 182 -29.96 -43.76 16.88
N THR A 183 -30.51 -42.76 16.19
CA THR A 183 -31.27 -42.89 14.94
C THR A 183 -30.51 -43.66 13.86
N LYS A 184 -29.17 -43.55 13.81
CA LYS A 184 -28.33 -44.28 12.84
C LYS A 184 -28.25 -45.80 13.04
N TYR A 185 -28.80 -46.35 14.13
CA TYR A 185 -28.78 -47.79 14.41
C TYR A 185 -30.17 -48.43 14.56
N GLN A 186 -31.28 -47.74 14.25
CA GLN A 186 -32.63 -48.26 14.57
C GLN A 186 -32.94 -49.62 13.92
N GLU A 187 -32.43 -49.90 12.72
CA GLU A 187 -32.56 -51.22 12.07
C GLU A 187 -31.89 -52.34 12.90
N ILE A 188 -30.71 -52.07 13.45
CA ILE A 188 -29.97 -52.98 14.34
C ILE A 188 -30.76 -53.18 15.64
N LYS A 189 -31.24 -52.08 16.24
CA LYS A 189 -32.06 -52.10 17.46
C LYS A 189 -33.34 -52.92 17.27
N THR A 190 -34.06 -52.72 16.18
CA THR A 190 -35.32 -53.43 15.86
C THR A 190 -35.06 -54.92 15.63
N THR A 191 -33.99 -55.26 14.91
CA THR A 191 -33.56 -56.65 14.69
C THR A 191 -33.23 -57.34 16.03
N LEU A 192 -32.46 -56.67 16.89
CA LEU A 192 -32.05 -57.21 18.18
C LEU A 192 -33.23 -57.31 19.17
N GLU A 193 -34.13 -56.33 19.18
CA GLU A 193 -35.36 -56.35 19.99
C GLU A 193 -36.30 -57.50 19.56
N THR A 194 -36.37 -57.80 18.26
CA THR A 194 -37.10 -58.98 17.75
C THR A 194 -36.46 -60.29 18.23
N ALA A 195 -35.12 -60.39 18.21
CA ALA A 195 -34.39 -61.56 18.71
C ALA A 195 -34.60 -61.75 20.23
N TYR A 196 -34.49 -60.68 21.03
CA TYR A 196 -34.78 -60.70 22.47
C TYR A 196 -36.22 -61.17 22.74
N SER A 197 -37.20 -60.72 21.95
CA SER A 197 -38.61 -61.08 22.15
C SER A 197 -38.89 -62.55 21.75
N THR A 198 -38.19 -63.06 20.74
CA THR A 198 -38.25 -64.47 20.34
C THR A 198 -37.60 -65.40 21.37
N ALA A 199 -36.52 -64.95 22.00
CA ALA A 199 -35.86 -65.66 23.10
C ALA A 199 -36.70 -65.64 24.39
N ASP A 200 -37.33 -64.51 24.72
CA ASP A 200 -38.23 -64.39 25.88
C ASP A 200 -39.44 -65.32 25.76
N ALA A 201 -40.02 -65.46 24.56
CA ALA A 201 -41.09 -66.41 24.28
C ALA A 201 -40.70 -67.90 24.51
N LYS A 202 -39.41 -68.23 24.55
CA LYS A 202 -38.90 -69.59 24.84
C LYS A 202 -38.43 -69.80 26.29
N LYS A 203 -38.43 -68.77 27.14
CA LYS A 203 -37.73 -68.80 28.46
C LYS A 203 -38.26 -69.80 29.48
N GLU A 204 -39.50 -70.27 29.34
CA GLU A 204 -40.10 -71.31 30.21
C GLU A 204 -40.24 -72.68 29.50
N SER A 205 -39.53 -72.89 28.39
CA SER A 205 -39.56 -74.17 27.67
C SER A 205 -39.16 -75.35 28.56
N THR A 206 -39.81 -76.48 28.35
CA THR A 206 -39.45 -77.80 28.92
C THR A 206 -38.43 -78.55 28.05
N SER A 207 -38.17 -78.06 26.84
CA SER A 207 -37.16 -78.59 25.92
C SER A 207 -35.80 -77.91 26.17
N LYS A 208 -34.84 -78.71 26.62
CA LYS A 208 -33.43 -78.34 26.86
C LYS A 208 -32.75 -77.79 25.61
N ASP A 209 -33.04 -78.39 24.47
CA ASP A 209 -32.46 -77.99 23.18
C ASP A 209 -33.09 -76.71 22.64
N ASP A 210 -34.38 -76.45 22.93
CA ASP A 210 -35.00 -75.15 22.65
C ASP A 210 -34.39 -74.02 23.50
N LEU A 211 -34.10 -74.26 24.78
CA LEU A 211 -33.44 -73.27 25.64
C LEU A 211 -32.01 -72.99 25.17
N LYS A 212 -31.21 -74.03 24.88
CA LYS A 212 -29.86 -73.89 24.31
C LYS A 212 -29.88 -73.19 22.95
N SER A 213 -30.79 -73.58 22.05
CA SER A 213 -30.98 -72.96 20.73
C SER A 213 -31.39 -71.49 20.83
N ALA A 214 -32.34 -71.15 21.73
CA ALA A 214 -32.76 -69.76 21.97
C ALA A 214 -31.62 -68.89 22.51
N LYS A 215 -30.84 -69.42 23.47
CA LYS A 215 -29.66 -68.77 24.03
C LYS A 215 -28.63 -68.48 22.93
N THR A 216 -28.19 -69.50 22.19
CA THR A 216 -27.18 -69.35 21.13
C THR A 216 -27.67 -68.45 19.99
N THR A 217 -28.95 -68.48 19.63
CA THR A 217 -29.53 -67.55 18.64
C THR A 217 -29.50 -66.11 19.13
N LEU A 218 -29.76 -65.85 20.42
CA LEU A 218 -29.68 -64.52 21.02
C LEU A 218 -28.22 -64.05 21.16
N GLU A 219 -27.30 -64.92 21.59
CA GLU A 219 -25.85 -64.64 21.64
C GLU A 219 -25.32 -64.24 20.25
N GLN A 220 -25.65 -65.01 19.21
CA GLN A 220 -25.32 -64.67 17.82
C GLN A 220 -25.96 -63.36 17.36
N SER A 221 -27.18 -63.04 17.80
CA SER A 221 -27.86 -61.78 17.47
C SER A 221 -27.20 -60.57 18.14
N ILE A 222 -26.72 -60.73 19.38
CA ILE A 222 -25.99 -59.69 20.13
C ILE A 222 -24.61 -59.44 19.48
N GLU A 223 -23.85 -60.48 19.17
CA GLU A 223 -22.54 -60.30 18.49
C GLU A 223 -22.71 -59.76 17.07
N LYS A 224 -23.76 -60.17 16.34
CA LYS A 224 -24.12 -59.56 15.05
C LYS A 224 -24.45 -58.07 15.21
N ALA A 225 -25.20 -57.67 16.24
CA ALA A 225 -25.53 -56.26 16.47
C ALA A 225 -24.28 -55.41 16.76
N LYS A 226 -23.34 -55.92 17.56
CA LYS A 226 -22.04 -55.26 17.81
C LYS A 226 -21.21 -55.12 16.52
N ALA A 227 -21.17 -56.17 15.70
CA ALA A 227 -20.47 -56.15 14.42
C ALA A 227 -21.12 -55.19 13.41
N ASP A 228 -22.45 -55.20 13.28
CA ASP A 228 -23.21 -54.30 12.41
C ASP A 228 -23.05 -52.83 12.86
N LYS A 229 -23.06 -52.55 14.17
CA LYS A 229 -22.80 -51.20 14.69
C LYS A 229 -21.38 -50.75 14.35
N THR A 230 -20.38 -51.60 14.57
CA THR A 230 -18.98 -51.31 14.22
C THR A 230 -18.83 -51.02 12.73
N LYS A 231 -19.48 -51.83 11.89
CA LYS A 231 -19.55 -51.62 10.44
C LYS A 231 -20.23 -50.30 10.08
N LYS A 232 -21.33 -49.93 10.76
CA LYS A 232 -22.07 -48.68 10.52
C LYS A 232 -21.30 -47.44 10.96
N ASP A 233 -20.55 -47.51 12.06
CA ASP A 233 -19.67 -46.41 12.48
C ASP A 233 -18.50 -46.22 11.51
N ILE A 234 -17.93 -47.31 10.97
CA ILE A 234 -16.93 -47.24 9.88
C ILE A 234 -17.53 -46.66 8.59
N GLU A 235 -18.73 -47.10 8.19
CA GLU A 235 -19.45 -46.61 7.02
C GLU A 235 -19.67 -45.09 7.09
N LEU A 236 -20.17 -44.60 8.22
CA LEU A 236 -20.46 -43.17 8.42
C LEU A 236 -19.18 -42.32 8.48
N ALA A 237 -18.16 -42.75 9.21
CA ALA A 237 -16.87 -42.03 9.26
C ALA A 237 -16.19 -42.02 7.87
N LYS A 238 -16.30 -43.11 7.11
CA LYS A 238 -15.77 -43.19 5.74
C LYS A 238 -16.55 -42.29 4.78
N ASN A 239 -17.88 -42.20 4.90
CA ASN A 239 -18.71 -41.31 4.09
C ASN A 239 -18.43 -39.82 4.38
N ALA A 240 -18.25 -39.45 5.66
CA ALA A 240 -17.86 -38.09 6.05
C ALA A 240 -16.50 -37.70 5.44
N LEU A 241 -15.47 -38.53 5.62
CA LEU A 241 -14.15 -38.30 5.06
C LEU A 241 -14.17 -38.25 3.52
N LYS A 242 -15.00 -39.09 2.86
CA LYS A 242 -15.21 -39.03 1.41
C LYS A 242 -15.73 -37.66 0.95
N ALA A 243 -16.71 -37.09 1.67
CA ALA A 243 -17.32 -35.81 1.30
C ALA A 243 -16.35 -34.62 1.36
N LEU A 244 -15.25 -34.72 2.12
CA LEU A 244 -14.14 -33.78 2.08
C LEU A 244 -13.16 -34.10 0.94
N LEU A 245 -12.77 -35.37 0.77
CA LEU A 245 -11.84 -35.82 -0.27
C LEU A 245 -12.37 -35.57 -1.69
N ASP A 246 -13.69 -35.72 -1.92
CA ASP A 246 -14.35 -35.45 -3.20
C ASP A 246 -14.25 -33.96 -3.61
N LYS A 247 -14.05 -33.05 -2.64
CA LYS A 247 -13.89 -31.61 -2.86
C LYS A 247 -12.43 -31.17 -3.04
N LYS A 248 -11.48 -32.12 -3.11
CA LYS A 248 -10.05 -31.81 -3.24
C LYS A 248 -9.76 -30.82 -4.37
N ASP A 249 -10.20 -31.15 -5.58
CA ASP A 249 -9.79 -30.38 -6.75
C ASP A 249 -10.52 -29.01 -6.82
N GLU A 250 -11.74 -28.92 -6.29
CA GLU A 250 -12.46 -27.66 -6.02
C GLU A 250 -11.62 -26.76 -5.09
N LYS A 251 -11.26 -27.27 -3.90
CA LYS A 251 -10.54 -26.48 -2.89
C LYS A 251 -9.13 -26.12 -3.33
N LEU A 252 -8.41 -27.02 -3.98
CA LEU A 252 -7.06 -26.72 -4.49
C LEU A 252 -7.04 -25.71 -5.63
N ALA A 253 -8.12 -25.59 -6.40
CA ALA A 253 -8.23 -24.56 -7.43
C ALA A 253 -8.29 -23.14 -6.84
N GLU A 254 -8.82 -22.99 -5.62
CA GLU A 254 -8.88 -21.71 -4.89
C GLU A 254 -7.51 -21.18 -4.45
N PHE A 255 -6.47 -22.01 -4.45
CA PHE A 255 -5.10 -21.66 -4.08
C PHE A 255 -4.14 -21.66 -5.27
N ASN A 256 -4.66 -21.61 -6.50
CA ASN A 256 -3.88 -21.21 -7.66
C ASN A 256 -3.51 -19.72 -7.56
N ASP A 257 -2.29 -19.37 -7.96
CA ASP A 257 -1.84 -17.98 -8.00
C ASP A 257 -2.72 -17.16 -8.98
N PRO A 258 -3.30 -16.01 -8.57
CA PRO A 258 -3.97 -15.11 -9.51
C PRO A 258 -3.03 -14.69 -10.64
N ALA A 259 -3.51 -14.54 -11.86
CA ALA A 259 -2.66 -14.26 -13.02
C ALA A 259 -1.73 -13.05 -12.78
N ASP A 260 -2.32 -11.91 -12.42
CA ASP A 260 -1.64 -10.62 -12.24
C ASP A 260 -1.09 -10.37 -10.83
N SER A 261 -1.13 -11.35 -9.91
CA SER A 261 -0.54 -11.19 -8.58
C SER A 261 0.99 -11.26 -8.63
N LYS A 262 1.66 -10.29 -7.99
CA LYS A 262 3.08 -10.41 -7.63
C LYS A 262 3.30 -11.33 -6.41
N TYR A 263 2.26 -11.92 -5.82
CA TYR A 263 2.35 -12.90 -4.71
C TYR A 263 1.93 -14.33 -5.11
N THR A 264 2.42 -15.35 -4.40
CA THR A 264 2.12 -16.77 -4.64
C THR A 264 1.50 -17.50 -3.44
N LEU A 265 0.50 -18.34 -3.71
CA LEU A 265 -0.18 -19.24 -2.78
C LEU A 265 0.37 -20.67 -2.81
N ASN A 266 1.36 -20.98 -3.66
CA ASN A 266 1.88 -22.35 -3.85
C ASN A 266 2.30 -23.05 -2.55
N ALA A 267 2.84 -22.33 -1.57
CA ALA A 267 3.17 -22.90 -0.25
C ALA A 267 1.93 -23.33 0.54
N VAL A 268 0.87 -22.51 0.53
CA VAL A 268 -0.43 -22.82 1.16
C VAL A 268 -1.10 -23.99 0.45
N LYS A 269 -1.10 -23.96 -0.90
CA LYS A 269 -1.63 -25.03 -1.74
C LYS A 269 -0.95 -26.36 -1.45
N LYS A 270 0.38 -26.39 -1.35
CA LYS A 270 1.13 -27.61 -1.05
C LYS A 270 0.78 -28.20 0.32
N THR A 271 0.73 -27.38 1.38
CA THR A 271 0.33 -27.86 2.72
C THR A 271 -1.07 -28.49 2.69
N LEU A 272 -1.99 -27.92 1.90
CA LEU A 272 -3.33 -28.49 1.71
C LEU A 272 -3.30 -29.78 0.85
N GLU A 273 -2.46 -29.86 -0.19
CA GLU A 273 -2.23 -31.09 -0.97
C GLU A 273 -1.69 -32.24 -0.11
N ASP A 274 -0.72 -31.96 0.76
CA ASP A 274 -0.12 -32.93 1.69
C ASP A 274 -1.14 -33.40 2.75
N ALA A 275 -2.02 -32.50 3.23
CA ALA A 275 -3.15 -32.86 4.11
C ALA A 275 -4.18 -33.75 3.40
N TYR A 276 -4.57 -33.41 2.17
CA TYR A 276 -5.45 -34.24 1.33
C TYR A 276 -4.85 -35.63 1.05
N ALA A 277 -3.53 -35.71 0.79
CA ALA A 277 -2.84 -36.98 0.58
C ALA A 277 -2.84 -37.85 1.85
N THR A 278 -2.59 -37.24 3.01
CA THR A 278 -2.60 -37.91 4.32
C THR A 278 -3.98 -38.47 4.64
N ALA A 279 -5.04 -37.67 4.46
CA ALA A 279 -6.42 -38.11 4.65
C ALA A 279 -6.82 -39.25 3.68
N LYS A 280 -6.40 -39.17 2.41
CA LYS A 280 -6.66 -40.20 1.40
C LYS A 280 -6.02 -41.55 1.76
N ALA A 281 -4.79 -41.54 2.31
CA ALA A 281 -4.11 -42.76 2.73
C ALA A 281 -4.86 -43.50 3.86
N VAL A 282 -5.50 -42.78 4.80
CA VAL A 282 -6.35 -43.39 5.84
C VAL A 282 -7.67 -43.89 5.24
N TYR A 283 -8.27 -43.15 4.31
CA TYR A 283 -9.48 -43.59 3.60
C TYR A 283 -9.28 -44.89 2.81
N ASP A 284 -8.14 -45.06 2.14
CA ASP A 284 -7.82 -46.23 1.31
C ASP A 284 -7.45 -47.49 2.10
N LYS A 285 -7.10 -47.36 3.39
CA LYS A 285 -6.76 -48.49 4.27
C LYS A 285 -7.97 -49.43 4.44
N GLN A 286 -7.83 -50.67 3.95
CA GLN A 286 -8.91 -51.68 3.99
C GLN A 286 -9.49 -51.90 5.40
N ASN A 287 -8.60 -51.98 6.41
CA ASN A 287 -8.96 -52.24 7.81
C ASN A 287 -8.85 -50.96 8.65
N ALA A 288 -9.35 -49.82 8.15
CA ALA A 288 -9.44 -48.59 8.93
C ALA A 288 -10.57 -48.67 9.96
N THR A 289 -10.27 -48.33 11.22
CA THR A 289 -11.28 -48.18 12.27
C THR A 289 -12.03 -46.85 12.14
N ALA A 290 -13.24 -46.78 12.71
CA ALA A 290 -14.01 -45.53 12.74
C ALA A 290 -13.25 -44.39 13.42
N ALA A 291 -12.47 -44.70 14.47
CA ALA A 291 -11.63 -43.73 15.18
C ALA A 291 -10.50 -43.17 14.29
N GLU A 292 -9.82 -44.01 13.49
CA GLU A 292 -8.81 -43.54 12.54
C GLU A 292 -9.41 -42.65 11.45
N LEU A 293 -10.59 -43.00 10.92
CA LEU A 293 -11.29 -42.22 9.91
C LEU A 293 -11.72 -40.84 10.44
N THR A 294 -12.31 -40.79 11.63
CA THR A 294 -12.68 -39.51 12.29
C THR A 294 -11.43 -38.68 12.63
N ASN A 295 -10.36 -39.32 13.10
CA ASN A 295 -9.08 -38.64 13.39
C ASN A 295 -8.34 -38.17 12.12
N ALA A 296 -8.69 -38.67 10.93
CA ALA A 296 -8.23 -38.14 9.65
C ALA A 296 -9.12 -37.02 9.10
N ASN A 297 -10.37 -36.93 9.56
CA ASN A 297 -11.33 -35.91 9.14
C ASN A 297 -10.98 -34.53 9.72
N HIS A 298 -10.81 -34.43 11.05
CA HIS A 298 -10.54 -33.13 11.71
C HIS A 298 -9.24 -32.43 11.27
N PRO A 299 -8.09 -33.11 11.05
CA PRO A 299 -6.91 -32.46 10.50
C PRO A 299 -7.12 -31.91 9.08
N LEU A 300 -7.95 -32.56 8.26
CA LEU A 300 -8.28 -32.06 6.93
C LEU A 300 -9.22 -30.84 7.00
N GLU A 301 -10.23 -30.88 7.87
CA GLU A 301 -11.11 -29.72 8.14
C GLU A 301 -10.31 -28.51 8.62
N ASN A 302 -9.38 -28.72 9.56
CA ASN A 302 -8.48 -27.68 10.07
C ASN A 302 -7.53 -27.17 8.97
N ALA A 303 -6.91 -28.06 8.18
CA ALA A 303 -6.03 -27.65 7.09
C ALA A 303 -6.76 -26.81 6.01
N ILE A 304 -8.02 -27.13 5.71
CA ILE A 304 -8.87 -26.32 4.81
C ILE A 304 -9.14 -24.94 5.43
N LEU A 305 -9.43 -24.86 6.73
CA LEU A 305 -9.66 -23.59 7.44
C LEU A 305 -8.37 -22.74 7.50
N GLU A 306 -7.25 -23.33 7.90
CA GLU A 306 -5.94 -22.69 7.98
C GLU A 306 -5.46 -22.18 6.61
N ALA A 307 -5.67 -22.95 5.54
CA ALA A 307 -5.34 -22.52 4.19
C ALA A 307 -6.15 -21.27 3.77
N ASN A 308 -7.44 -21.24 4.07
CA ASN A 308 -8.30 -20.07 3.78
C ASN A 308 -7.86 -18.83 4.57
N THR A 309 -7.55 -18.98 5.86
CA THR A 309 -6.98 -17.90 6.68
C THR A 309 -5.65 -17.40 6.12
N ALA A 310 -4.72 -18.30 5.79
CA ALA A 310 -3.41 -17.95 5.23
C ALA A 310 -3.52 -17.22 3.87
N LYS A 311 -4.50 -17.58 3.02
CA LYS A 311 -4.81 -16.89 1.76
C LYS A 311 -5.34 -15.47 2.00
N LEU A 312 -6.22 -15.27 2.97
CA LEU A 312 -6.71 -13.94 3.34
C LEU A 312 -5.59 -13.08 3.92
N GLU A 313 -4.81 -13.61 4.86
CA GLU A 313 -3.65 -12.93 5.44
C GLU A 313 -2.63 -12.51 4.36
N LEU A 314 -2.31 -13.39 3.42
CA LEU A 314 -1.37 -13.08 2.34
C LEU A 314 -1.91 -12.02 1.38
N THR A 315 -3.21 -12.07 1.07
CA THR A 315 -3.87 -11.07 0.22
C THR A 315 -3.88 -9.69 0.88
N ASN A 316 -4.19 -9.63 2.18
CA ASN A 316 -4.17 -8.38 2.94
C ASN A 316 -2.74 -7.83 3.06
N LEU A 317 -1.78 -8.67 3.44
CA LEU A 317 -0.36 -8.31 3.51
C LEU A 317 0.16 -7.76 2.18
N TYR A 318 -0.20 -8.39 1.05
CA TYR A 318 0.15 -7.91 -0.29
C TYR A 318 -0.45 -6.52 -0.59
N ASN A 319 -1.76 -6.33 -0.36
CA ASN A 319 -2.45 -5.09 -0.63
C ASN A 319 -1.94 -3.93 0.24
N GLU A 320 -1.73 -4.17 1.54
CA GLU A 320 -1.17 -3.20 2.49
C GLU A 320 0.24 -2.77 2.09
N THR A 321 1.08 -3.73 1.67
CA THR A 321 2.45 -3.45 1.22
C THR A 321 2.46 -2.67 -0.10
N ARG A 322 1.63 -3.06 -1.08
CA ARG A 322 1.44 -2.33 -2.34
C ARG A 322 1.03 -0.87 -2.08
N ASN A 323 0.03 -0.66 -1.24
CA ASN A 323 -0.48 0.69 -0.95
C ASN A 323 0.56 1.53 -0.19
N SER A 324 1.31 0.92 0.73
CA SER A 324 2.41 1.59 1.45
C SER A 324 3.56 2.01 0.53
N LEU A 325 3.82 1.25 -0.54
CA LEU A 325 4.79 1.60 -1.57
C LEU A 325 4.27 2.70 -2.50
N LEU A 326 2.98 2.71 -2.85
CA LEU A 326 2.39 3.72 -3.74
C LEU A 326 2.29 5.09 -3.07
N SER A 327 1.62 5.18 -1.92
CA SER A 327 1.46 6.45 -1.17
C SER A 327 2.76 6.95 -0.53
N ARG A 328 3.93 6.40 -0.88
CA ARG A 328 5.25 6.74 -0.31
C ARG A 328 5.56 8.22 -0.42
N PHE A 329 5.29 8.84 -1.57
CA PHE A 329 5.65 10.24 -1.78
C PHE A 329 4.73 11.17 -1.01
N ASN A 330 3.41 10.92 -0.99
CA ASN A 330 2.46 11.58 -0.08
C ASN A 330 2.93 11.48 1.39
N LYS A 331 3.30 10.28 1.86
CA LYS A 331 3.83 10.09 3.22
C LYS A 331 5.14 10.87 3.46
N MET A 332 6.02 10.96 2.46
CA MET A 332 7.24 11.77 2.54
C MET A 332 6.98 13.30 2.54
N PHE A 333 5.89 13.78 1.93
CA PHE A 333 5.52 15.21 2.03
C PHE A 333 5.22 15.65 3.47
N GLU A 334 4.81 14.74 4.38
CA GLU A 334 4.68 15.03 5.83
C GLU A 334 6.02 15.38 6.49
N TYR A 335 7.13 14.80 6.02
CA TYR A 335 8.45 14.97 6.64
C TYR A 335 9.32 16.04 5.97
N LYS A 336 8.89 16.64 4.84
CA LYS A 336 9.74 17.50 3.98
C LYS A 336 10.45 18.66 4.68
N ARG A 337 9.93 19.16 5.81
CA ARG A 337 10.55 20.26 6.58
C ARG A 337 11.64 19.80 7.55
N PHE A 338 11.75 18.50 7.84
CA PHE A 338 12.65 17.94 8.84
C PHE A 338 13.91 17.35 8.20
N GLN A 339 15.07 17.98 8.44
CA GLN A 339 16.34 17.61 7.80
C GLN A 339 16.76 16.16 8.11
N GLY A 340 17.22 15.46 7.08
CA GLY A 340 17.76 14.11 7.09
C GLY A 340 16.72 12.98 7.09
N ILE A 341 15.42 13.30 7.23
CA ILE A 341 14.38 12.27 7.34
C ILE A 341 14.00 11.73 5.96
N ASN A 342 13.74 12.63 5.01
CA ASN A 342 13.36 12.19 3.67
C ASN A 342 14.56 11.60 2.96
N ASP A 343 15.79 12.10 3.19
CA ASP A 343 17.01 11.46 2.66
C ASP A 343 17.06 9.94 2.95
N VAL A 344 16.82 9.54 4.20
CA VAL A 344 16.84 8.13 4.62
C VAL A 344 15.58 7.36 4.18
N LEU A 345 14.39 7.96 4.31
CA LEU A 345 13.14 7.34 3.86
C LEU A 345 13.16 7.03 2.35
N PHE A 346 13.75 7.91 1.54
CA PHE A 346 13.82 7.75 0.10
C PHE A 346 14.55 6.45 -0.30
N ASP A 347 15.72 6.23 0.30
CA ASP A 347 16.54 5.05 0.04
C ASP A 347 15.84 3.78 0.53
N LYS A 348 15.18 3.82 1.69
CA LYS A 348 14.43 2.68 2.24
C LYS A 348 13.19 2.32 1.43
N TYR A 349 12.47 3.32 0.91
CA TYR A 349 11.36 3.09 -0.01
C TYR A 349 11.83 2.55 -1.36
N ASN A 350 12.95 3.05 -1.93
CA ASN A 350 13.51 2.50 -3.17
C ASN A 350 14.00 1.05 -2.98
N GLU A 351 14.70 0.74 -1.87
CA GLU A 351 15.05 -0.64 -1.49
C GLU A 351 13.82 -1.56 -1.40
N ALA A 352 12.73 -1.09 -0.80
CA ALA A 352 11.50 -1.86 -0.62
C ALA A 352 10.76 -2.06 -1.96
N ALA A 353 10.68 -1.03 -2.81
CA ALA A 353 10.09 -1.12 -4.15
C ALA A 353 10.87 -2.08 -5.05
N VAL A 354 12.21 -2.01 -5.04
CA VAL A 354 13.08 -2.94 -5.79
C VAL A 354 12.84 -4.38 -5.35
N ALA A 355 12.78 -4.66 -4.05
CA ALA A 355 12.49 -6.01 -3.54
C ALA A 355 11.08 -6.52 -3.90
N PHE A 356 10.09 -5.62 -4.02
CA PHE A 356 8.72 -5.98 -4.34
C PHE A 356 8.47 -6.15 -5.86
N TYR A 357 9.11 -5.33 -6.69
CA TYR A 357 8.81 -5.25 -8.13
C TYR A 357 9.88 -5.83 -9.05
N ASN A 358 11.17 -5.70 -8.73
CA ASN A 358 12.27 -6.09 -9.63
C ASN A 358 12.75 -7.54 -9.47
N GLU A 359 12.31 -8.25 -8.43
CA GLU A 359 12.35 -9.70 -8.46
C GLU A 359 11.36 -10.24 -9.50
N GLY A 360 11.86 -10.95 -10.51
CA GLY A 360 11.04 -11.61 -11.56
C GLY A 360 10.25 -12.84 -11.07
N ASN A 361 10.16 -13.04 -9.75
CA ASN A 361 9.49 -14.15 -9.09
C ASN A 361 8.26 -13.65 -8.35
N LYS A 362 7.27 -14.52 -8.12
CA LYS A 362 6.18 -14.20 -7.19
C LYS A 362 6.68 -14.28 -5.74
N LEU A 363 6.28 -13.31 -4.94
CA LEU A 363 6.64 -13.15 -3.53
C LEU A 363 5.81 -14.11 -2.66
N ASP A 364 6.44 -14.74 -1.69
CA ASP A 364 5.76 -15.50 -0.64
C ASP A 364 5.45 -14.62 0.59
N LYS A 365 4.84 -15.22 1.62
CA LYS A 365 4.53 -14.53 2.88
C LYS A 365 5.77 -13.98 3.58
N THR A 366 6.92 -14.66 3.48
CA THR A 366 8.18 -14.25 4.11
C THR A 366 8.70 -12.97 3.45
N LYS A 367 8.85 -12.97 2.12
CA LYS A 367 9.32 -11.80 1.36
C LYS A 367 8.41 -10.58 1.51
N LEU A 368 7.09 -10.79 1.46
CA LEU A 368 6.15 -9.69 1.71
C LEU A 368 6.24 -9.14 3.14
N THR A 369 6.50 -10.00 4.12
CA THR A 369 6.75 -9.57 5.50
C THR A 369 8.05 -8.78 5.60
N GLU A 370 9.14 -9.22 4.96
CA GLU A 370 10.43 -8.51 4.93
C GLU A 370 10.30 -7.10 4.31
N VAL A 371 9.59 -6.97 3.19
CA VAL A 371 9.31 -5.67 2.56
C VAL A 371 8.46 -4.77 3.46
N LYS A 372 7.36 -5.29 4.04
CA LYS A 372 6.49 -4.51 4.93
C LYS A 372 7.21 -4.07 6.21
N THR A 373 8.02 -4.95 6.80
CA THR A 373 8.84 -4.65 7.97
C THR A 373 9.83 -3.53 7.66
N LYS A 374 10.56 -3.59 6.54
CA LYS A 374 11.48 -2.52 6.12
C LYS A 374 10.80 -1.14 6.04
N ILE A 375 9.59 -1.08 5.47
CA ILE A 375 8.81 0.17 5.40
C ILE A 375 8.37 0.63 6.80
N THR A 376 7.89 -0.30 7.63
CA THR A 376 7.36 -0.02 8.97
C THR A 376 8.46 0.48 9.92
N GLU A 377 9.64 -0.15 9.89
CA GLU A 377 10.82 0.26 10.66
C GLU A 377 11.35 1.62 10.21
N ALA A 378 11.41 1.87 8.90
CA ALA A 378 11.85 3.16 8.37
C ALA A 378 10.90 4.32 8.78
N LEU A 379 9.58 4.09 8.77
CA LEU A 379 8.59 5.06 9.25
C LEU A 379 8.65 5.27 10.77
N ALA A 380 8.88 4.21 11.55
CA ALA A 380 9.09 4.34 12.99
C ALA A 380 10.36 5.14 13.32
N GLN A 381 11.45 4.90 12.59
CA GLN A 381 12.68 5.67 12.68
C GLN A 381 12.48 7.14 12.26
N ALA A 382 11.65 7.41 11.25
CA ALA A 382 11.30 8.77 10.84
C ALA A 382 10.56 9.53 11.94
N GLU A 383 9.51 8.97 12.55
CA GLU A 383 8.79 9.62 13.66
C GLU A 383 9.65 9.82 14.92
N GLU A 384 10.62 8.94 15.21
CA GLU A 384 11.59 9.18 16.29
C GLU A 384 12.56 10.32 15.92
N THR A 385 13.09 10.29 14.69
CA THR A 385 14.02 11.32 14.20
C THR A 385 13.37 12.70 14.17
N LYS A 386 12.09 12.80 13.78
CA LYS A 386 11.26 14.03 13.71
C LYS A 386 11.23 14.80 15.03
N LYS A 387 11.26 14.12 16.18
CA LYS A 387 11.33 14.74 17.52
C LYS A 387 12.63 15.51 17.76
N THR A 388 13.71 15.16 17.04
CA THR A 388 15.06 15.69 17.26
C THR A 388 15.71 16.31 16.01
N ALA A 389 15.11 16.18 14.83
CA ALA A 389 15.55 16.79 13.59
C ALA A 389 15.61 18.32 13.67
N LEU A 390 16.28 18.93 12.69
CA LEU A 390 16.15 20.35 12.42
C LEU A 390 14.92 20.56 11.55
N GLU A 391 13.98 21.39 11.96
CA GLU A 391 12.83 21.79 11.14
C GLU A 391 13.14 23.13 10.48
N LEU A 392 12.90 23.21 9.17
CA LEU A 392 12.98 24.43 8.36
C LEU A 392 11.56 24.88 7.99
N THR A 393 11.21 26.11 8.36
CA THR A 393 9.97 26.78 7.93
C THR A 393 10.31 28.11 7.27
N THR A 394 9.45 28.58 6.36
CA THR A 394 9.64 29.87 5.69
C THR A 394 8.54 30.87 6.06
N SER A 395 8.87 32.16 5.97
CA SER A 395 7.90 33.25 5.99
C SER A 395 8.35 34.39 5.07
N ALA A 396 7.44 35.30 4.72
CA ALA A 396 7.74 36.45 3.87
C ALA A 396 7.06 37.71 4.41
N GLU A 397 7.80 38.82 4.44
CA GLU A 397 7.35 40.11 5.00
C GLU A 397 7.53 41.24 3.99
N LYS A 398 6.62 42.23 4.01
CA LYS A 398 6.58 43.39 3.09
C LYS A 398 6.63 43.04 1.58
N THR A 399 6.41 41.78 1.22
CA THR A 399 6.14 41.29 -0.13
C THR A 399 4.77 40.60 -0.11
N ARG A 400 3.98 40.73 -1.18
CA ARG A 400 2.64 40.12 -1.25
C ARG A 400 2.70 38.78 -2.00
N ILE A 401 2.42 37.69 -1.29
CA ILE A 401 2.12 36.40 -1.93
C ILE A 401 0.86 36.56 -2.79
N ILE A 402 0.93 36.11 -4.04
CA ILE A 402 -0.13 36.32 -5.04
C ILE A 402 -1.20 35.24 -4.87
N ASN A 403 -2.22 35.53 -4.06
CA ASN A 403 -3.30 34.60 -3.78
C ASN A 403 -4.20 34.36 -5.01
N PHE A 404 -4.77 33.14 -5.10
CA PHE A 404 -4.96 32.47 -6.39
C PHE A 404 -6.08 32.98 -7.32
N SER A 405 -7.12 33.70 -6.87
CA SER A 405 -8.33 34.00 -7.67
C SER A 405 -8.12 34.87 -8.94
N GLN A 406 -6.88 35.07 -9.38
CA GLN A 406 -6.48 35.83 -10.54
C GLN A 406 -5.40 35.16 -11.44
N MET A 407 -4.59 34.16 -11.00
CA MET A 407 -3.48 33.60 -11.82
C MET A 407 -3.04 32.15 -11.51
N ASN A 408 -2.83 31.33 -12.56
CA ASN A 408 -2.25 29.96 -12.70
C ASN A 408 -1.72 29.11 -11.48
N ALA A 409 -1.83 27.79 -11.61
CA ALA A 409 -1.04 26.73 -10.95
C ALA A 409 0.45 27.05 -10.69
N SER A 410 1.20 27.52 -11.68
CA SER A 410 2.61 27.90 -11.50
C SER A 410 2.81 29.14 -10.61
N ARG A 411 1.71 29.77 -10.17
CA ARG A 411 1.67 30.89 -9.22
C ARG A 411 0.82 30.59 -7.96
N GLN A 412 -0.02 29.54 -7.94
CA GLN A 412 -0.60 28.98 -6.71
C GLN A 412 0.49 28.62 -5.72
N ASN A 413 1.50 27.91 -6.22
CA ASN A 413 2.66 27.49 -5.44
C ASN A 413 3.73 28.60 -5.36
N ASN A 414 3.34 29.88 -5.29
CA ASN A 414 4.24 31.00 -4.97
C ASN A 414 4.54 31.04 -3.45
N SER A 415 4.97 29.90 -2.91
CA SER A 415 5.34 29.73 -1.51
C SER A 415 6.82 30.05 -1.32
N ALA A 416 7.17 30.67 -0.20
CA ALA A 416 8.57 30.85 0.19
C ALA A 416 9.30 29.50 0.40
N ASP A 417 8.58 28.41 0.71
CA ASP A 417 9.15 27.05 0.79
C ASP A 417 9.84 26.64 -0.53
N ASN A 418 9.32 27.09 -1.68
CA ASN A 418 9.86 26.74 -3.00
C ASN A 418 11.15 27.50 -3.34
N THR A 419 11.50 28.55 -2.58
CA THR A 419 12.84 29.16 -2.69
C THR A 419 13.93 28.32 -2.06
N ILE A 420 13.61 27.17 -1.47
CA ILE A 420 14.55 26.36 -0.71
C ILE A 420 14.17 24.87 -0.75
N ASP A 421 13.58 24.41 -1.86
CA ASP A 421 13.06 23.03 -2.06
C ASP A 421 14.11 22.01 -2.52
N GLY A 422 15.34 22.47 -2.79
CA GLY A 422 16.44 21.63 -3.25
C GLY A 422 16.72 21.69 -4.76
N ASN A 423 15.71 21.90 -5.61
CA ASN A 423 15.79 21.53 -7.03
C ASN A 423 15.86 22.71 -8.00
N ILE A 424 17.06 23.27 -8.18
CA ILE A 424 17.32 24.38 -9.12
C ILE A 424 16.80 24.21 -10.56
N ASN A 425 16.43 23.01 -11.03
CA ASN A 425 15.92 22.78 -12.38
C ASN A 425 14.40 23.02 -12.49
N LEU A 426 13.63 22.55 -11.50
CA LEU A 426 12.15 22.64 -11.47
C LEU A 426 11.58 23.47 -10.31
N SER A 427 12.39 24.02 -9.40
CA SER A 427 11.93 24.91 -8.32
C SER A 427 10.99 25.95 -8.92
N ILE A 428 9.74 25.98 -8.45
CA ILE A 428 8.75 26.95 -8.91
C ILE A 428 9.22 28.32 -8.42
N PRO A 429 9.65 29.22 -9.32
CA PRO A 429 10.28 30.46 -8.90
C PRO A 429 9.34 31.29 -8.03
N PHE A 430 9.84 31.73 -6.87
CA PHE A 430 9.12 32.63 -6.00
C PHE A 430 9.15 34.04 -6.58
N PHE A 431 8.00 34.69 -6.48
CA PHE A 431 7.73 35.97 -7.09
C PHE A 431 7.20 36.96 -6.07
N GLY A 432 8.12 37.78 -5.56
CA GLY A 432 7.84 38.86 -4.63
C GLY A 432 7.62 40.19 -5.34
N GLY A 433 6.70 40.99 -4.81
CA GLY A 433 6.34 42.31 -5.35
C GLY A 433 5.19 42.95 -4.58
N THR A 434 4.97 44.24 -4.82
CA THR A 434 3.79 44.95 -4.29
C THR A 434 2.56 44.60 -5.13
N ASP A 435 1.45 44.22 -4.48
CA ASP A 435 0.17 43.85 -5.12
C ASP A 435 0.22 42.82 -6.26
N GLY A 436 1.29 42.00 -6.30
CA GLY A 436 1.52 41.03 -7.37
C GLY A 436 1.79 41.65 -8.74
N ARG A 437 1.97 42.97 -8.83
CA ARG A 437 2.19 43.72 -10.07
C ARG A 437 3.22 44.84 -9.85
N GLY A 438 4.49 44.52 -10.09
CA GLY A 438 5.58 45.49 -10.15
C GLY A 438 6.56 45.43 -8.97
N ALA A 439 7.10 46.59 -8.62
CA ALA A 439 8.26 46.78 -7.75
C ALA A 439 8.21 45.98 -6.43
N VAL A 440 9.34 45.35 -6.09
CA VAL A 440 9.64 44.97 -4.71
C VAL A 440 10.09 46.21 -3.94
N GLY A 441 9.26 46.62 -2.97
CA GLY A 441 9.57 47.73 -2.07
C GLY A 441 10.77 47.42 -1.16
N LYS A 442 11.39 48.48 -0.64
CA LYS A 442 12.41 48.37 0.41
C LYS A 442 11.88 47.64 1.66
N ASP A 443 12.79 46.91 2.33
CA ASP A 443 12.55 46.04 3.48
C ASP A 443 11.70 44.78 3.23
N ALA A 444 11.30 44.50 1.98
CA ALA A 444 10.72 43.20 1.63
C ALA A 444 11.73 42.08 1.87
N GLU A 445 11.29 40.98 2.49
CA GLU A 445 12.20 39.90 2.87
C GLU A 445 11.55 38.52 2.92
N ILE A 446 12.38 37.48 2.72
CA ILE A 446 12.03 36.07 2.92
C ILE A 446 12.92 35.51 4.03
N LYS A 447 12.29 34.89 5.02
CA LYS A 447 12.92 34.37 6.24
C LYS A 447 12.89 32.84 6.23
N TYR A 448 14.04 32.26 6.54
CA TYR A 448 14.30 30.83 6.68
C TYR A 448 14.53 30.56 8.16
N HIS A 449 13.51 30.02 8.83
CA HIS A 449 13.49 29.79 10.27
C HIS A 449 13.91 28.35 10.58
N PHE A 450 14.79 28.20 11.55
CA PHE A 450 15.33 26.94 12.01
C PHE A 450 14.81 26.65 13.42
N SER A 451 14.21 25.47 13.65
CA SER A 451 13.75 25.09 15.01
C SER A 451 14.90 24.97 16.03
N LYS A 452 16.16 24.91 15.56
CA LYS A 452 17.37 24.89 16.38
C LYS A 452 18.42 25.84 15.79
N PRO A 453 19.09 26.69 16.61
CA PRO A 453 20.11 27.60 16.11
C PRO A 453 21.28 26.86 15.43
N THR A 454 21.55 27.22 14.17
CA THR A 454 22.43 26.49 13.26
C THR A 454 23.62 27.36 12.82
N ASN A 455 24.82 26.77 12.73
CA ASN A 455 26.01 27.43 12.20
C ASN A 455 25.97 27.44 10.67
N ILE A 456 26.07 28.63 10.06
CA ILE A 456 25.95 28.82 8.61
C ILE A 456 27.31 29.19 8.04
N LYS A 457 27.68 28.58 6.91
CA LYS A 457 28.90 28.88 6.15
C LYS A 457 28.64 29.93 5.06
N SER A 458 27.54 29.77 4.35
CA SER A 458 27.24 30.59 3.18
C SER A 458 25.78 30.57 2.77
N VAL A 459 25.36 31.62 2.06
CA VAL A 459 24.08 31.70 1.36
C VAL A 459 24.35 32.06 -0.11
N ARG A 460 23.92 31.23 -1.04
CA ARG A 460 23.90 31.53 -2.48
C ARG A 460 22.47 31.73 -2.95
N LEU A 461 22.27 32.75 -3.79
CA LEU A 461 20.96 33.12 -4.32
C LEU A 461 20.88 32.78 -5.81
N HIS A 462 20.09 31.78 -6.16
CA HIS A 462 19.84 31.36 -7.54
C HIS A 462 18.71 32.21 -8.13
N GLN A 463 19.04 32.97 -9.16
CA GLN A 463 18.13 33.90 -9.83
C GLN A 463 17.38 33.21 -10.96
N TYR A 464 16.20 33.73 -11.31
CA TYR A 464 15.43 33.33 -12.47
C TYR A 464 15.71 34.26 -13.67
N ILE A 465 16.01 33.67 -14.83
CA ILE A 465 16.39 34.39 -16.06
C ILE A 465 15.55 33.84 -17.22
N THR A 466 15.02 34.73 -18.05
CA THR A 466 14.40 34.39 -19.34
C THR A 466 15.13 35.08 -20.50
N SER A 467 14.78 34.70 -21.73
CA SER A 467 15.37 35.20 -22.97
C SER A 467 15.01 36.67 -23.19
N GLY A 468 15.91 37.58 -22.82
CA GLY A 468 15.74 39.03 -22.97
C GLY A 468 15.15 39.74 -21.76
N HIS A 469 14.68 39.01 -20.74
CA HIS A 469 14.23 39.59 -19.47
C HIS A 469 14.86 38.85 -18.28
N THR A 470 15.62 39.57 -17.47
CA THR A 470 16.15 39.09 -16.19
C THR A 470 15.21 39.57 -15.08
N GLU A 471 14.85 38.68 -14.15
CA GLU A 471 13.99 39.02 -13.01
C GLU A 471 14.75 39.01 -11.68
N VAL A 472 14.48 40.02 -10.84
CA VAL A 472 15.61 40.87 -10.44
C VAL A 472 15.90 40.86 -8.95
N LEU A 473 17.12 40.44 -8.63
CA LEU A 473 17.66 40.42 -7.28
C LEU A 473 18.68 41.57 -7.13
N TRP A 474 18.14 42.79 -7.11
CA TRP A 474 18.90 44.04 -6.95
C TRP A 474 18.89 44.50 -5.50
N LYS A 475 20.07 44.85 -4.97
CA LYS A 475 20.29 45.36 -3.61
C LYS A 475 19.64 44.49 -2.52
N ILE A 476 20.11 43.24 -2.47
CA ILE A 476 19.75 42.27 -1.43
C ILE A 476 20.80 42.31 -0.32
N SER A 477 20.36 42.34 0.93
CA SER A 477 21.16 42.03 2.12
C SER A 477 20.83 40.63 2.62
N VAL A 478 21.83 39.93 3.12
CA VAL A 478 21.66 38.69 3.89
C VAL A 478 21.88 39.02 5.36
N TYR A 479 20.90 38.74 6.22
CA TYR A 479 21.05 38.87 7.67
C TYR A 479 20.81 37.52 8.37
N GLY A 480 21.46 37.33 9.52
CA GLY A 480 21.22 36.20 10.41
C GLY A 480 20.70 36.69 11.75
N GLN A 481 19.67 36.06 12.29
CA GLN A 481 19.16 36.32 13.63
C GLN A 481 19.78 35.35 14.63
N GLU A 482 20.49 35.87 15.63
CA GLU A 482 21.05 35.10 16.74
C GLU A 482 19.95 34.62 17.71
N PRO A 483 20.22 33.64 18.61
CA PRO A 483 19.21 33.10 19.53
C PRO A 483 18.57 34.17 20.42
N ASN A 484 19.39 35.13 20.89
CA ASN A 484 19.01 36.30 21.67
C ASN A 484 18.06 37.28 20.92
N GLY A 485 17.89 37.13 19.60
CA GLY A 485 17.03 37.99 18.78
C GLY A 485 17.78 39.07 17.99
N ASN A 486 19.07 39.30 18.25
CA ASN A 486 19.90 40.26 17.53
C ASN A 486 20.03 39.88 16.05
N TRP A 487 20.05 40.88 15.17
CA TRP A 487 20.27 40.69 13.74
C TRP A 487 21.69 41.12 13.35
N VAL A 488 22.42 40.20 12.72
CA VAL A 488 23.79 40.40 12.23
C VAL A 488 23.77 40.50 10.71
N SER A 489 24.45 41.50 10.15
CA SER A 489 24.68 41.59 8.70
C SER A 489 25.70 40.53 8.27
N LEU A 490 25.33 39.67 7.34
CA LEU A 490 26.17 38.56 6.86
C LEU A 490 26.84 38.89 5.52
N GLY A 491 26.21 39.74 4.71
CA GLY A 491 26.74 40.25 3.46
C GLY A 491 25.67 40.88 2.57
N THR A 492 26.03 41.29 1.36
CA THR A 492 25.10 41.87 0.38
C THR A 492 25.34 41.28 -1.01
N ILE A 493 24.26 41.18 -1.79
CA ILE A 493 24.28 40.85 -3.22
C ILE A 493 23.84 42.12 -3.96
N THR A 494 24.79 42.74 -4.64
CA THR A 494 24.64 44.06 -5.25
C THR A 494 24.88 44.00 -6.76
N ALA A 495 24.22 44.90 -7.47
CA ALA A 495 24.41 45.19 -8.88
C ALA A 495 24.32 46.71 -9.08
N GLU A 496 25.16 47.27 -9.95
CA GLU A 496 25.38 48.72 -10.05
C GLU A 496 24.13 49.46 -10.56
N ASN A 497 23.40 48.84 -11.49
CA ASN A 497 22.15 49.33 -12.04
C ASN A 497 21.11 48.18 -12.17
N GLN A 498 20.00 48.43 -12.86
CA GLN A 498 18.92 47.46 -13.06
C GLN A 498 18.74 47.06 -14.54
N ASP A 499 19.82 47.16 -15.33
CA ASP A 499 19.83 46.74 -16.73
C ASP A 499 20.07 45.23 -16.82
N ASP A 500 19.37 44.53 -17.71
CA ASP A 500 19.34 43.06 -17.75
C ASP A 500 20.74 42.41 -17.87
N ALA A 501 21.70 43.05 -18.53
CA ALA A 501 23.08 42.57 -18.61
C ALA A 501 23.81 42.60 -17.25
N THR A 502 23.72 43.72 -16.52
CA THR A 502 24.33 43.93 -15.18
C THR A 502 23.71 42.99 -14.13
N LEU A 503 22.41 42.73 -14.27
CA LEU A 503 21.66 41.86 -13.39
C LEU A 503 21.95 40.38 -13.67
N LYS A 504 22.08 39.98 -14.95
CA LYS A 504 22.56 38.64 -15.33
C LYS A 504 23.99 38.38 -14.85
N ALA A 505 24.86 39.40 -14.82
CA ALA A 505 26.17 39.32 -14.19
C ALA A 505 26.14 39.19 -12.65
N SER A 506 24.94 39.11 -12.04
CA SER A 506 24.73 38.88 -10.61
C SER A 506 24.05 37.54 -10.29
N GLU A 507 23.79 36.70 -11.31
CA GLU A 507 23.23 35.36 -11.15
C GLU A 507 24.10 34.48 -10.23
N ASN A 508 23.46 33.67 -9.39
CA ASN A 508 24.11 32.67 -8.52
C ASN A 508 25.17 33.24 -7.57
N LYS A 509 25.15 34.55 -7.29
CA LYS A 509 26.07 35.21 -6.35
C LYS A 509 25.97 34.56 -4.97
N LYS A 510 27.14 34.34 -4.37
CA LYS A 510 27.34 33.67 -3.09
C LYS A 510 27.85 34.67 -2.06
N VAL A 511 27.20 34.71 -0.90
CA VAL A 511 27.70 35.36 0.31
C VAL A 511 28.36 34.28 1.17
N GLU A 512 29.70 34.30 1.21
CA GLU A 512 30.48 33.56 2.20
C GLU A 512 30.45 34.35 3.52
N LEU A 513 30.14 33.70 4.65
CA LEU A 513 30.20 34.35 5.96
C LEU A 513 31.67 34.49 6.40
N SER A 514 32.00 35.58 7.10
CA SER A 514 33.30 35.71 7.79
C SER A 514 33.49 34.63 8.85
N THR A 515 34.73 34.27 9.19
CA THR A 515 35.05 33.24 10.20
C THR A 515 34.35 33.50 11.54
N GLU A 516 34.23 34.77 11.94
CA GLU A 516 33.48 35.20 13.12
C GLU A 516 31.98 34.88 13.01
N ASN A 517 31.36 35.12 11.85
CA ASN A 517 29.95 34.84 11.62
C ASN A 517 29.68 33.34 11.38
N GLN A 518 30.63 32.56 10.87
CA GLN A 518 30.52 31.10 10.78
C GLN A 518 30.50 30.43 12.17
N ALA A 519 31.24 30.99 13.14
CA ALA A 519 31.23 30.53 14.53
C ALA A 519 29.90 30.82 15.25
N LYS A 520 29.14 31.82 14.80
CA LYS A 520 27.81 32.16 15.35
C LYS A 520 26.75 31.16 14.89
N LYS A 521 25.73 30.98 15.74
CA LYS A 521 24.52 30.21 15.43
C LYS A 521 23.37 31.16 15.14
N PHE A 522 22.59 30.88 14.11
CA PHE A 522 21.42 31.66 13.75
C PHE A 522 20.15 30.82 13.88
N LYS A 523 19.06 31.41 14.38
CA LYS A 523 17.70 30.82 14.38
C LYS A 523 16.88 31.20 13.16
N THR A 524 17.28 32.27 12.47
CA THR A 524 16.68 32.71 11.20
C THR A 524 17.81 33.18 10.28
N ILE A 525 17.78 32.82 9.00
CA ILE A 525 18.45 33.56 7.92
C ILE A 525 17.39 34.33 7.14
N THR A 526 17.69 35.55 6.69
CA THR A 526 16.78 36.32 5.84
C THR A 526 17.50 36.90 4.64
N ILE A 527 16.82 36.92 3.49
CA ILE A 527 17.21 37.70 2.31
C ILE A 527 16.26 38.88 2.16
N LYS A 528 16.81 40.10 2.10
CA LYS A 528 16.05 41.33 2.32
C LYS A 528 16.43 42.43 1.33
N SER A 529 15.46 43.12 0.73
CA SER A 529 15.71 44.34 -0.05
C SER A 529 16.12 45.48 0.89
N TYR A 530 17.24 46.14 0.62
CA TYR A 530 17.63 47.37 1.34
C TYR A 530 17.30 48.66 0.57
N ASP A 531 16.73 48.52 -0.63
CA ASP A 531 16.28 49.60 -1.51
C ASP A 531 15.07 49.14 -2.35
N THR A 532 14.33 50.06 -2.96
CA THR A 532 13.17 49.75 -3.80
C THR A 532 13.60 49.41 -5.23
N THR A 533 13.37 48.16 -5.63
CA THR A 533 13.58 47.69 -7.00
C THR A 533 12.56 48.30 -7.98
N LYS A 534 12.83 48.29 -9.30
CA LYS A 534 11.85 48.66 -10.34
C LYS A 534 11.11 47.48 -10.95
N LYS A 535 11.54 46.26 -10.63
CA LYS A 535 11.02 44.97 -11.11
C LYS A 535 10.59 44.11 -9.90
N TRP A 536 10.20 42.88 -10.16
CA TRP A 536 9.77 41.90 -9.16
C TRP A 536 10.93 40.93 -8.87
N TRP A 537 10.92 40.27 -7.72
CA TRP A 537 11.98 39.30 -7.38
C TRP A 537 11.69 37.98 -8.11
N GLY A 538 12.60 37.54 -8.99
CA GLY A 538 12.58 36.18 -9.55
C GLY A 538 13.58 35.28 -8.83
N ILE A 539 13.18 34.67 -7.71
CA ILE A 539 14.04 33.75 -6.95
C ILE A 539 13.76 32.33 -7.41
N ARG A 540 14.76 31.68 -8.00
CA ARG A 540 14.69 30.27 -8.38
C ARG A 540 14.93 29.38 -7.15
N ASP A 541 15.98 29.67 -6.37
CA ASP A 541 16.38 28.88 -5.20
C ASP A 541 17.38 29.65 -4.30
N VAL A 542 17.58 29.18 -3.07
CA VAL A 542 18.49 29.71 -2.05
C VAL A 542 19.27 28.56 -1.43
N GLU A 543 20.51 28.40 -1.89
CA GLU A 543 21.44 27.40 -1.37
C GLU A 543 22.07 27.93 -0.06
N ILE A 544 21.41 27.65 1.07
CA ILE A 544 21.99 27.81 2.42
C ILE A 544 22.87 26.60 2.73
N LYS A 545 24.10 26.82 3.20
CA LYS A 545 25.00 25.76 3.69
C LYS A 545 25.41 25.93 5.14
N ASP A 546 25.46 24.82 5.86
CA ASP A 546 26.04 24.74 7.19
C ASP A 546 27.58 24.74 7.13
N THR A 547 28.24 24.76 8.30
CA THR A 547 29.71 24.71 8.42
C THR A 547 30.34 23.36 8.03
N ASN A 548 29.55 22.35 7.69
CA ASN A 548 29.99 21.05 7.17
C ASN A 548 29.80 20.94 5.63
N ASP A 549 29.53 22.07 4.95
CA ASP A 549 29.13 22.16 3.54
C ASP A 549 27.83 21.40 3.17
N LYS A 550 27.07 20.94 4.17
CA LYS A 550 25.73 20.36 3.94
C LYS A 550 24.75 21.48 3.63
N ARG A 551 23.90 21.25 2.64
CA ARG A 551 22.79 22.14 2.33
C ARG A 551 21.70 22.01 3.40
N VAL A 552 21.11 23.12 3.81
CA VAL A 552 19.90 23.14 4.64
C VAL A 552 18.73 23.52 3.74
N PHE A 553 17.79 22.61 3.51
CA PHE A 553 16.72 22.76 2.51
C PHE A 553 15.48 21.91 2.82
N ILE A 554 14.32 22.29 2.30
CA ILE A 554 13.09 21.51 2.43
C ILE A 554 13.21 20.29 1.51
N GLU A 555 13.32 19.11 2.10
CA GLU A 555 13.53 17.81 1.45
C GLU A 555 12.25 17.35 0.73
N THR A 556 11.90 18.06 -0.35
CA THR A 556 10.70 17.78 -1.14
C THR A 556 10.90 16.50 -1.96
N PRO A 557 10.11 15.43 -1.74
CA PRO A 557 10.41 14.11 -2.31
C PRO A 557 10.27 14.06 -3.83
N VAL A 558 9.29 14.80 -4.37
CA VAL A 558 9.08 15.02 -5.81
C VAL A 558 8.75 16.48 -6.03
N VAL A 559 9.55 17.18 -6.84
CA VAL A 559 9.27 18.55 -7.28
C VAL A 559 8.56 18.49 -8.62
N VAL A 560 7.35 19.06 -8.69
CA VAL A 560 6.47 18.96 -9.85
C VAL A 560 6.20 20.35 -10.44
N SER A 561 6.42 20.49 -11.76
CA SER A 561 6.26 21.74 -12.49
C SER A 561 5.78 21.49 -13.91
N THR A 562 5.04 22.44 -14.51
CA THR A 562 4.70 22.40 -15.96
C THR A 562 5.80 23.01 -16.84
N ILE A 563 6.87 23.53 -16.23
CA ILE A 563 7.95 24.28 -16.88
C ILE A 563 9.31 23.82 -16.33
N ASP A 564 10.32 23.71 -17.20
CA ASP A 564 11.70 23.37 -16.86
C ASP A 564 12.62 24.56 -17.20
N TYR A 565 13.65 24.79 -16.39
CA TYR A 565 14.56 25.93 -16.57
C TYR A 565 15.66 25.62 -17.59
N PRO A 566 16.01 26.52 -18.54
CA PRO A 566 15.46 27.87 -18.76
C PRO A 566 14.38 27.92 -19.86
N THR A 567 13.18 28.38 -19.51
CA THR A 567 12.07 28.63 -20.45
C THR A 567 11.42 29.97 -20.13
N ASP A 568 10.88 30.67 -21.13
CA ASP A 568 10.42 32.06 -20.98
C ASP A 568 9.05 32.18 -20.26
N TYR A 569 9.10 32.59 -19.00
CA TYR A 569 7.99 32.55 -18.04
C TYR A 569 7.03 33.75 -18.07
N LEU A 570 7.36 34.78 -18.86
CA LEU A 570 6.90 36.15 -18.63
C LEU A 570 5.70 36.61 -19.47
N TYR A 571 5.27 35.82 -20.45
CA TYR A 571 4.03 36.10 -21.16
C TYR A 571 2.84 35.92 -20.22
N GLU A 572 1.85 36.81 -20.33
CA GLU A 572 0.62 36.82 -19.51
C GLU A 572 -0.32 35.65 -19.80
N GLU A 573 0.09 34.79 -20.73
CA GLU A 573 -0.62 33.67 -21.33
C GLU A 573 -0.17 32.38 -20.62
N VAL A 574 -0.73 32.14 -19.43
CA VAL A 574 -0.35 31.03 -18.53
C VAL A 574 -1.56 30.15 -18.21
N LEU A 575 -1.31 28.91 -17.76
CA LEU A 575 -2.35 27.91 -17.52
C LEU A 575 -3.44 28.41 -16.53
N LYS A 576 -4.63 27.81 -16.57
CA LYS A 576 -5.77 28.18 -15.69
C LYS A 576 -6.52 26.92 -15.26
N TYR A 577 -6.78 26.74 -13.96
CA TYR A 577 -7.79 25.77 -13.51
C TYR A 577 -9.17 26.20 -14.03
N LYS A 578 -10.08 25.23 -14.15
CA LYS A 578 -11.38 25.43 -14.80
C LYS A 578 -12.37 26.24 -13.97
N ASP A 579 -12.44 25.93 -12.68
CA ASP A 579 -13.43 26.44 -11.73
C ASP A 579 -12.72 26.92 -10.45
N GLU A 580 -13.42 27.65 -9.57
CA GLU A 580 -12.97 27.75 -8.18
C GLU A 580 -12.97 26.35 -7.57
N ALA A 581 -11.88 25.98 -6.89
CA ALA A 581 -11.77 24.64 -6.33
C ALA A 581 -12.86 24.43 -5.25
N PRO A 582 -13.51 23.25 -5.19
CA PRO A 582 -14.69 23.04 -4.34
C PRO A 582 -14.41 23.44 -2.90
N ALA A 583 -15.26 24.30 -2.32
CA ALA A 583 -14.97 25.03 -1.08
C ALA A 583 -14.36 24.13 0.02
N GLY A 584 -13.07 24.34 0.31
CA GLY A 584 -12.30 23.54 1.27
C GLY A 584 -11.34 22.49 0.67
N LYS A 585 -11.29 22.31 -0.66
CA LYS A 585 -10.29 21.50 -1.37
C LYS A 585 -9.33 22.41 -2.15
N GLU A 586 -8.06 22.44 -1.78
CA GLU A 586 -7.00 23.15 -2.53
C GLU A 586 -6.17 22.20 -3.39
N TYR A 587 -5.54 22.73 -4.45
CA TYR A 587 -4.52 21.99 -5.21
C TYR A 587 -3.30 21.71 -4.33
N LYS A 588 -2.76 20.50 -4.45
CA LYS A 588 -1.69 19.96 -3.62
C LYS A 588 -0.84 19.02 -4.47
N VAL A 589 0.49 19.16 -4.41
CA VAL A 589 1.40 18.31 -5.21
C VAL A 589 1.38 16.86 -4.70
N GLU A 590 1.15 16.69 -3.39
CA GLU A 590 0.98 15.39 -2.76
C GLU A 590 -0.22 14.59 -3.29
N ASN A 591 -1.25 15.26 -3.84
CA ASN A 591 -2.43 14.61 -4.44
C ASN A 591 -2.12 13.82 -5.72
N LEU A 592 -0.95 14.01 -6.34
CA LEU A 592 -0.55 13.22 -7.54
C LEU A 592 0.03 11.84 -7.18
N PHE A 593 0.26 11.59 -5.89
CA PHE A 593 0.96 10.42 -5.37
C PHE A 593 0.32 9.92 -4.06
N ASP A 594 -0.98 10.18 -3.87
CA ASP A 594 -1.71 9.82 -2.66
C ASP A 594 -2.31 8.40 -2.74
N ASN A 595 -2.33 7.80 -3.94
CA ASN A 595 -2.99 6.53 -4.30
C ASN A 595 -4.53 6.60 -4.32
N SER A 596 -5.10 7.76 -4.68
CA SER A 596 -6.54 8.00 -4.81
C SER A 596 -6.95 8.37 -6.23
N ASP A 597 -8.12 7.90 -6.65
CA ASP A 597 -8.76 8.31 -7.90
C ASP A 597 -9.70 9.52 -7.68
N GLU A 598 -9.93 9.95 -6.43
CA GLU A 598 -10.91 11.00 -6.05
C GLU A 598 -10.32 12.42 -5.92
N THR A 599 -8.99 12.53 -5.79
CA THR A 599 -8.27 13.79 -5.86
C THR A 599 -7.99 14.15 -7.31
N PHE A 600 -7.94 15.45 -7.62
CA PHE A 600 -7.85 15.91 -9.01
C PHE A 600 -6.93 17.11 -9.19
N ASN A 601 -6.14 17.07 -10.25
CA ASN A 601 -5.13 18.05 -10.58
C ASN A 601 -5.34 18.47 -12.05
N THR A 602 -6.12 19.54 -12.27
CA THR A 602 -6.55 19.98 -13.61
C THR A 602 -5.57 20.98 -14.22
N TYR A 603 -5.01 20.66 -15.38
CA TYR A 603 -4.09 21.46 -16.17
C TYR A 603 -4.76 21.96 -17.47
N ARG A 604 -4.26 23.06 -18.05
CA ARG A 604 -4.79 23.64 -19.32
C ARG A 604 -3.83 24.68 -19.87
N HIS A 605 -3.22 24.46 -21.03
CA HIS A 605 -2.39 25.50 -21.63
C HIS A 605 -3.24 26.72 -22.00
N HIS A 606 -2.58 27.87 -22.10
CA HIS A 606 -3.26 29.08 -22.49
C HIS A 606 -2.49 29.94 -23.48
N ASN A 607 -3.11 30.16 -24.63
CA ASN A 607 -2.82 31.27 -25.51
C ASN A 607 -4.16 31.94 -25.85
N LYS A 608 -4.36 33.20 -25.42
CA LYS A 608 -5.46 34.11 -25.83
C LYS A 608 -6.88 33.51 -25.72
N ASP A 609 -7.37 33.34 -24.49
CA ASP A 609 -8.72 32.91 -24.11
C ASP A 609 -9.22 31.55 -24.65
N LYS A 610 -8.40 30.81 -25.39
CA LYS A 610 -8.72 29.48 -25.90
C LYS A 610 -8.55 28.39 -24.83
N ASN A 611 -9.42 27.37 -24.90
CA ASN A 611 -9.30 26.10 -24.18
C ASN A 611 -8.60 25.10 -25.12
N ILE A 612 -7.27 25.13 -25.17
CA ILE A 612 -6.45 24.26 -26.03
C ILE A 612 -5.30 23.71 -25.21
N VAL A 613 -5.07 22.40 -25.32
CA VAL A 613 -3.82 21.71 -24.97
C VAL A 613 -2.99 21.62 -26.26
N TYR A 614 -1.72 21.98 -26.20
CA TYR A 614 -0.82 21.95 -27.34
C TYR A 614 0.06 20.69 -27.32
N ASN A 615 0.49 20.25 -28.50
CA ASN A 615 1.53 19.25 -28.64
C ASN A 615 2.85 19.75 -27.99
N ASN A 616 3.44 18.91 -27.14
CA ASN A 616 4.55 19.22 -26.24
C ASN A 616 4.20 20.08 -25.00
N ASP A 617 2.93 20.19 -24.62
CA ASP A 617 2.57 20.50 -23.23
C ASP A 617 3.12 19.45 -22.28
N LYS A 618 3.54 19.86 -21.07
CA LYS A 618 4.27 18.98 -20.14
C LYS A 618 3.88 19.15 -18.68
N LEU A 619 4.06 18.06 -17.95
CA LEU A 619 4.23 18.02 -16.49
C LEU A 619 5.54 17.29 -16.19
N TYR A 620 6.52 18.02 -15.69
CA TYR A 620 7.81 17.52 -15.22
C TYR A 620 7.71 17.12 -13.74
N MET A 621 8.39 16.03 -13.37
CA MET A 621 8.51 15.53 -12.01
C MET A 621 9.97 15.14 -11.76
N ASP A 622 10.66 15.86 -10.89
CA ASP A 622 12.03 15.51 -10.47
C ASP A 622 12.01 14.89 -9.08
N PHE A 623 12.77 13.81 -8.93
CA PHE A 623 12.95 13.13 -7.67
C PHE A 623 14.11 13.71 -6.86
N MET A 624 13.93 13.75 -5.53
CA MET A 624 14.98 14.19 -4.59
C MET A 624 16.28 13.37 -4.69
N LYS A 625 16.17 12.06 -5.00
CA LYS A 625 17.26 11.17 -5.42
C LYS A 625 16.80 10.32 -6.62
N PRO A 626 17.69 9.82 -7.49
CA PRO A 626 17.28 8.95 -8.59
C PRO A 626 16.70 7.61 -8.10
N ILE A 627 15.54 7.20 -8.64
CA ILE A 627 14.88 5.92 -8.31
C ILE A 627 15.02 4.88 -9.42
N ASN A 628 14.90 3.60 -9.08
CA ASN A 628 14.50 2.59 -10.06
C ASN A 628 13.00 2.76 -10.39
N ILE A 629 12.61 2.40 -11.62
CA ILE A 629 11.21 2.38 -12.07
C ILE A 629 11.00 1.07 -12.83
N HIS A 630 10.06 0.25 -12.39
CA HIS A 630 9.54 -0.91 -13.12
C HIS A 630 8.39 -0.51 -14.05
N SER A 631 7.48 0.36 -13.56
CA SER A 631 6.30 0.77 -14.32
C SER A 631 5.65 2.04 -13.80
N ILE A 632 5.00 2.79 -14.68
CA ILE A 632 4.24 4.01 -14.35
C ILE A 632 2.80 3.85 -14.83
N LYS A 633 1.82 4.03 -13.95
CA LYS A 633 0.41 4.12 -14.32
C LYS A 633 -0.13 5.51 -14.02
N VAL A 634 -0.46 6.24 -15.08
CA VAL A 634 -1.11 7.55 -15.04
C VAL A 634 -2.62 7.36 -15.04
N LYS A 635 -3.34 7.97 -14.08
CA LYS A 635 -4.80 8.02 -14.04
C LYS A 635 -5.27 9.44 -14.38
N GLN A 636 -6.24 9.51 -15.29
CA GLN A 636 -6.81 10.74 -15.83
C GLN A 636 -8.31 10.77 -15.58
N ASP A 637 -8.90 11.96 -15.67
CA ASP A 637 -10.37 12.08 -15.79
C ASP A 637 -10.87 11.50 -17.12
N ALA A 638 -12.09 10.98 -17.13
CA ALA A 638 -12.67 10.36 -18.34
C ALA A 638 -13.04 11.37 -19.44
N LEU A 639 -13.32 12.63 -19.08
CA LEU A 639 -13.68 13.72 -20.00
C LEU A 639 -12.49 14.65 -20.28
N LEU A 640 -11.60 14.82 -19.30
CA LEU A 640 -10.39 15.65 -19.36
C LEU A 640 -9.10 14.81 -19.48
N LYS A 641 -9.15 13.63 -20.11
CA LYS A 641 -7.92 12.91 -20.50
C LYS A 641 -7.20 13.60 -21.65
N LEU A 642 -5.87 13.46 -21.71
CA LEU A 642 -5.12 13.69 -22.94
C LEU A 642 -5.66 12.78 -24.06
N LYS A 643 -5.48 13.18 -25.32
CA LYS A 643 -5.85 12.35 -26.48
C LYS A 643 -4.70 11.40 -26.85
N ASP A 644 -3.52 11.95 -27.05
CA ASP A 644 -2.28 11.22 -27.28
C ASP A 644 -1.26 11.71 -26.24
N MET A 645 -0.53 10.80 -25.61
CA MET A 645 0.38 11.07 -24.48
C MET A 645 1.77 10.49 -24.77
N LYS A 646 2.83 11.19 -24.41
CA LYS A 646 4.19 10.64 -24.36
C LYS A 646 4.74 10.72 -22.95
N ILE A 647 5.34 9.63 -22.45
CA ILE A 647 6.08 9.60 -21.19
C ILE A 647 7.56 9.58 -21.52
N ILE A 648 8.32 10.49 -20.92
CA ILE A 648 9.78 10.61 -21.04
C ILE A 648 10.39 10.35 -19.66
N LEU A 649 11.41 9.52 -19.59
CA LEU A 649 12.17 9.25 -18.37
C LEU A 649 13.63 9.66 -18.61
N THR A 650 14.18 10.53 -17.76
CA THR A 650 15.60 10.93 -17.85
C THR A 650 16.40 10.21 -16.78
N THR A 651 17.41 9.45 -17.21
CA THR A 651 18.32 8.73 -16.32
C THR A 651 19.24 9.68 -15.55
N ASN A 652 19.93 9.17 -14.54
CA ASN A 652 20.91 9.97 -13.81
C ASN A 652 21.99 10.58 -14.73
N ASP A 653 22.40 9.85 -15.78
CA ASP A 653 23.37 10.25 -16.82
C ASP A 653 22.74 10.92 -18.07
N ASP A 654 21.59 11.59 -17.89
CA ASP A 654 20.92 12.47 -18.86
C ASP A 654 20.49 11.83 -20.19
N LYS A 655 20.41 10.50 -20.24
CA LYS A 655 19.80 9.77 -21.35
C LYS A 655 18.29 9.71 -21.19
N LYS A 656 17.56 9.81 -22.30
CA LYS A 656 16.10 9.74 -22.31
C LYS A 656 15.61 8.37 -22.79
N VAL A 657 14.58 7.88 -22.12
CA VAL A 657 13.78 6.72 -22.52
C VAL A 657 12.35 7.25 -22.74
N GLU A 658 11.82 7.13 -23.96
CA GLU A 658 10.53 7.74 -24.33
C GLU A 658 9.55 6.69 -24.85
N HIS A 659 8.27 6.82 -24.49
CA HIS A 659 7.19 5.98 -25.01
C HIS A 659 5.94 6.81 -25.31
N THR A 660 5.36 6.62 -26.50
CA THR A 660 4.18 7.37 -26.96
C THR A 660 2.95 6.46 -27.06
N PHE A 661 1.90 6.85 -26.37
CA PHE A 661 0.57 6.24 -26.36
C PHE A 661 -0.37 7.10 -27.22
N ASN A 662 -1.07 6.50 -28.17
CA ASN A 662 -2.02 7.18 -29.04
C ASN A 662 -3.45 6.74 -28.69
N SER A 663 -4.43 7.64 -28.82
CA SER A 663 -5.84 7.39 -28.48
C SER A 663 -6.01 6.82 -27.08
N VAL A 664 -5.41 7.50 -26.10
CA VAL A 664 -5.25 6.97 -24.74
C VAL A 664 -6.58 6.86 -23.99
N GLU A 665 -6.65 5.90 -23.07
CA GLU A 665 -7.75 5.79 -22.12
C GLU A 665 -7.49 6.55 -20.81
N LYS A 666 -8.50 6.57 -19.94
CA LYS A 666 -8.38 7.24 -18.63
C LYS A 666 -7.22 6.68 -17.79
N ASP A 667 -6.91 5.39 -17.95
CA ASP A 667 -5.76 4.72 -17.34
C ASP A 667 -4.71 4.47 -18.43
N VAL A 668 -3.49 5.00 -18.25
CA VAL A 668 -2.34 4.75 -19.13
C VAL A 668 -1.28 4.01 -18.33
N ASN A 669 -0.94 2.77 -18.74
CA ASN A 669 0.08 1.97 -18.06
C ASN A 669 1.33 1.77 -18.94
N TYR A 670 2.47 2.23 -18.44
CA TYR A 670 3.78 2.04 -19.04
C TYR A 670 4.60 1.03 -18.24
N ASN A 671 4.73 -0.19 -18.77
CA ASN A 671 5.71 -1.17 -18.26
C ASN A 671 7.04 -0.93 -18.98
N LEU A 672 8.14 -0.76 -18.23
CA LEU A 672 9.47 -0.58 -18.81
C LEU A 672 10.03 -1.92 -19.31
N SER A 673 11.01 -1.86 -20.23
CA SER A 673 11.75 -3.05 -20.63
C SER A 673 12.61 -3.57 -19.47
N SER A 674 12.97 -4.85 -19.48
CA SER A 674 13.81 -5.45 -18.45
C SER A 674 15.23 -4.86 -18.35
N ASP A 675 15.67 -4.08 -19.34
CA ASP A 675 16.95 -3.34 -19.29
C ASP A 675 16.77 -1.86 -18.96
N ASP A 676 15.58 -1.30 -19.18
CA ASP A 676 15.21 0.04 -18.69
C ASP A 676 14.93 0.02 -17.18
N ALA A 677 14.21 -0.99 -16.68
CA ALA A 677 13.86 -1.10 -15.25
C ALA A 677 15.06 -1.25 -14.30
N LYS A 678 16.22 -1.65 -14.83
CA LYS A 678 17.50 -1.71 -14.09
C LYS A 678 18.18 -0.35 -13.91
N LYS A 679 17.77 0.67 -14.67
CA LYS A 679 18.35 2.02 -14.64
C LYS A 679 17.78 2.82 -13.47
N THR A 680 18.47 3.90 -13.10
CA THR A 680 17.95 4.90 -12.17
C THR A 680 17.61 6.20 -12.89
N TYR A 681 16.46 6.76 -12.54
CA TYR A 681 15.81 7.90 -13.18
C TYR A 681 15.68 9.06 -12.20
N LYS A 682 16.08 10.26 -12.63
CA LYS A 682 15.96 11.48 -11.83
C LYS A 682 14.71 12.30 -12.18
N ARG A 683 14.12 12.08 -13.36
CA ARG A 683 13.00 12.85 -13.90
C ARG A 683 11.99 11.98 -14.67
N ILE A 684 10.71 12.31 -14.51
CA ILE A 684 9.62 11.95 -15.44
C ILE A 684 9.13 13.23 -16.14
N GLU A 685 8.79 13.15 -17.42
CA GLU A 685 7.96 14.13 -18.13
C GLU A 685 6.72 13.41 -18.66
N ILE A 686 5.52 13.83 -18.24
CA ILE A 686 4.25 13.46 -18.90
C ILE A 686 3.96 14.56 -19.91
N VAL A 687 3.79 14.18 -21.18
CA VAL A 687 3.78 15.10 -22.32
C VAL A 687 2.51 14.89 -23.16
N SER A 688 1.84 15.96 -23.58
CA SER A 688 0.82 15.88 -24.63
C SER A 688 1.49 15.63 -25.99
N ALA A 689 1.09 14.59 -26.71
CA ALA A 689 1.62 14.26 -28.04
C ALA A 689 0.75 14.81 -29.19
N SER A 690 -0.29 15.59 -28.88
CA SER A 690 -1.27 16.10 -29.84
C SER A 690 -1.88 17.42 -29.39
N ASP A 691 -2.23 18.30 -30.33
CA ASP A 691 -3.14 19.40 -30.02
C ASP A 691 -4.55 18.86 -29.70
N SER A 692 -5.21 19.39 -28.68
CA SER A 692 -6.61 19.06 -28.33
C SER A 692 -7.37 20.28 -27.80
N THR A 693 -8.70 20.26 -27.88
CA THR A 693 -9.57 21.31 -27.33
C THR A 693 -10.03 20.92 -25.92
N GLY A 694 -9.60 21.66 -24.89
CA GLY A 694 -10.10 21.46 -23.53
C GLY A 694 -9.10 21.82 -22.43
N PHE A 695 -9.26 21.11 -21.31
CA PHE A 695 -8.35 20.99 -20.18
C PHE A 695 -7.86 19.53 -20.17
N TRP A 696 -6.72 19.25 -19.53
CA TRP A 696 -6.29 17.88 -19.24
C TRP A 696 -6.08 17.69 -17.74
N GLN A 697 -6.43 16.54 -17.18
CA GLN A 697 -6.42 16.31 -15.75
C GLN A 697 -5.72 14.99 -15.43
N LEU A 698 -4.81 15.05 -14.47
CA LEU A 698 -4.32 13.87 -13.77
C LEU A 698 -5.02 13.78 -12.41
N ASN A 699 -5.40 12.58 -12.01
CA ASN A 699 -5.83 12.32 -10.65
C ASN A 699 -4.60 11.83 -9.87
N GLU A 700 -4.06 10.67 -10.24
CA GLU A 700 -2.94 9.99 -9.57
C GLU A 700 -1.90 9.47 -10.58
N VAL A 701 -0.64 9.40 -10.17
CA VAL A 701 0.50 8.86 -10.94
C VAL A 701 1.23 7.79 -10.13
N GLU A 702 0.72 6.56 -10.23
CA GLU A 702 1.30 5.38 -9.59
C GLU A 702 2.68 5.09 -10.21
N ILE A 703 3.76 5.20 -9.43
CA ILE A 703 5.14 4.88 -9.86
C ILE A 703 5.62 3.66 -9.07
N LEU A 704 5.96 2.57 -9.74
CA LEU A 704 6.41 1.29 -9.17
C LEU A 704 7.86 1.00 -9.53
#